data_AF-A0A7L1U9G7-F1
#
_entry.id   AF-A0A7L1U9G7-F1
#
_cell.length_a   1.000
_cell.length_b   1.000
_cell.length_c   1.000
_cell.angle_alpha   90.00
_cell.angle_beta   90.00
_cell.angle_gamma   90.00
#
_symmetry.space_group_name_H-M   'P 1'
#
loop_
_entity.id
_entity.type
_entity.pdbx_description
1 polymer ?
#
loop_
_entity_poly.entity_id
_entity_poly.type
_entity_poly.pdbx_seq_one_letter_code
_entity_poly.pdbx_strand_id
1 'polypeptide(L)'
;QQVEMDFKIMLEPENIDNKAGLKHPNDETRLPLLTKKKPAPVMLMQNLGLPLLSSFLVAKNSFSFLAGIVQEYHLPVGALSLTGQRLILPAARRALPAPPVVSRAAPGPAFPRQHKKSAEAICGTHSSGEGNIAALPSSNSTASTWKSKAEWRCPAQQLESEVHIPSQTQDPCLDGDIAVHQKAPRFLALQHHHRSSWGSTVGFLEPTGKLLKDPAVPLATTNGQKLAQITWDVDFKANPTKTDILSVIKNQPAVEKILKRAGQGSGGRGGSAGAAAELRRRCPRAQPGSEQRQQRAAAVIGTSWRSRSHLARLRNALREARRRHLENFYSRAKHLAANWNRIRTSRRTIIHIPSLGYSQHIREHIPDLALQQNLQMGRLCDILDANVDVIYICPLALSEELVQYYNKLLGLQAAVRSGSPEDMADLQDRFRILTPEAINSFPEHHLCLATVLRYSPRTMQRLQALLQGRDAFVVGGVPHLDDLAVADQLQVPLLGSEPAVAQLYSTKSGSKRIFASAGVPTPPGEGDIHSREQLLQALSQLILDNLEVQRWLFKVDDEHGGNGTAFCDVISHLECYPWIQRERQGHGPEVWRESPARELALVKISQELPGLLAQHVQPVNEKRFPTWEKFLQTFLTQGGVIEAFPFSAGVTNLTVDLLIEPTGEVTLLASGDQLHAEGPLRSSGTTIPQRSVDPELLKVLCLKIGEACKSKGVLGYFSVDFVAFTHPQTREQQVWATDLDLCYSDQLALTQLLLYMTDGNLDCGSSCLPGPLGSQESKNQRVQHEGTKPVSRILCCSLQPAPSSPWCAVASSQLRHSSLSGISYNLLLHTCQARGVGFDLQEKQGTIFVLYEDQKRHSLGMVTIGEDLQGVLLTFARNLFIIHQEISAPNMQGETNFKMAIRDIEAILGVTAENKLRLEEEQPWEADALKE
;
A
#
# COMPACT_ATOMS: atom_id res chain seq x y z
N GLN A 1 -71.85 -15.79 -14.67
CA GLN A 1 -71.25 -14.45 -14.80
C GLN A 1 -69.84 -14.68 -15.35
N GLN A 2 -69.48 -14.31 -16.59
CA GLN A 2 -69.39 -12.96 -17.19
C GLN A 2 -68.43 -12.05 -16.38
N VAL A 3 -67.36 -11.47 -16.95
CA VAL A 3 -66.90 -11.34 -18.36
C VAL A 3 -65.36 -11.50 -18.46
N GLU A 4 -64.92 -12.36 -19.39
CA GLU A 4 -63.86 -12.26 -20.44
C GLU A 4 -62.60 -11.36 -20.24
N MET A 5 -61.42 -11.67 -20.80
CA MET A 5 -60.97 -12.80 -21.65
C MET A 5 -59.44 -13.02 -21.55
N ASP A 6 -58.97 -14.24 -21.84
CA ASP A 6 -57.55 -14.59 -22.03
C ASP A 6 -57.03 -14.16 -23.45
N PHE A 7 -55.78 -14.40 -23.85
CA PHE A 7 -55.30 -15.73 -24.28
C PHE A 7 -53.84 -16.05 -23.97
N LYS A 8 -53.55 -17.36 -24.04
CA LYS A 8 -52.31 -18.08 -23.70
C LYS A 8 -52.19 -19.23 -24.73
N ILE A 9 -51.02 -19.81 -25.01
CA ILE A 9 -50.55 -21.16 -24.58
C ILE A 9 -49.41 -21.58 -25.56
N MET A 10 -48.54 -22.50 -25.13
CA MET A 10 -47.38 -23.09 -25.84
C MET A 10 -47.81 -24.21 -26.83
N LEU A 11 -46.86 -24.81 -27.57
CA LEU A 11 -46.54 -26.26 -27.50
C LEU A 11 -45.43 -26.69 -28.50
N GLU A 12 -44.86 -27.88 -28.26
CA GLU A 12 -43.80 -28.58 -29.01
C GLU A 12 -44.43 -29.81 -29.76
N PRO A 13 -43.71 -30.86 -30.26
CA PRO A 13 -42.31 -31.04 -30.70
C PRO A 13 -42.18 -31.81 -32.07
N GLU A 14 -41.03 -32.45 -32.32
CA GLU A 14 -40.77 -33.65 -33.16
C GLU A 14 -40.75 -33.63 -34.72
N ASN A 15 -39.53 -33.44 -35.27
CA ASN A 15 -38.67 -34.44 -35.96
C ASN A 15 -39.21 -35.38 -37.10
N ILE A 16 -38.51 -35.43 -38.25
CA ILE A 16 -37.99 -36.65 -38.96
C ILE A 16 -37.27 -36.30 -40.31
N ASP A 17 -36.15 -36.99 -40.58
CA ASP A 17 -35.37 -37.23 -41.84
C ASP A 17 -35.62 -36.38 -43.12
N ASN A 18 -34.58 -35.88 -43.83
CA ASN A 18 -33.62 -36.76 -44.53
C ASN A 18 -32.26 -36.13 -44.94
N LYS A 19 -31.20 -36.92 -44.70
CA LYS A 19 -29.98 -37.22 -45.51
C LYS A 19 -29.44 -36.27 -46.60
N ALA A 20 -28.10 -36.11 -46.52
CA ALA A 20 -27.11 -35.84 -47.57
C ALA A 20 -27.09 -34.44 -48.24
N GLY A 21 -25.94 -33.87 -48.62
CA GLY A 21 -24.55 -34.30 -48.38
C GLY A 21 -23.54 -33.74 -49.40
N LEU A 22 -22.24 -33.93 -49.12
CA LEU A 22 -21.05 -33.73 -50.00
C LEU A 22 -20.40 -32.31 -50.10
N LYS A 23 -19.12 -32.28 -49.69
CA LYS A 23 -17.93 -31.69 -50.38
C LYS A 23 -17.61 -30.18 -50.31
N HIS A 24 -16.56 -29.89 -49.52
CA HIS A 24 -15.43 -28.99 -49.83
C HIS A 24 -14.72 -29.37 -51.18
N PRO A 25 -13.78 -28.59 -51.77
CA PRO A 25 -12.93 -27.53 -51.17
C PRO A 25 -12.64 -26.29 -52.06
N ASN A 26 -11.60 -25.54 -51.64
CA ASN A 26 -10.74 -24.58 -52.36
C ASN A 26 -10.99 -23.07 -52.15
N ASP A 27 -10.03 -22.47 -51.45
CA ASP A 27 -9.79 -21.02 -51.38
C ASP A 27 -9.10 -20.49 -52.66
N GLU A 28 -9.59 -19.36 -53.19
CA GLU A 28 -8.77 -18.39 -53.93
C GLU A 28 -8.95 -17.01 -53.29
N THR A 29 -8.03 -16.63 -52.39
CA THR A 29 -8.06 -15.34 -51.68
C THR A 29 -7.61 -14.19 -52.58
N ARG A 30 -8.57 -13.54 -53.26
CA ARG A 30 -8.34 -12.26 -53.97
C ARG A 30 -8.75 -11.06 -53.13
N LEU A 31 -7.84 -10.09 -53.03
CA LEU A 31 -8.04 -8.81 -52.34
C LEU A 31 -9.10 -7.91 -53.02
N PRO A 32 -9.96 -7.23 -52.25
CA PRO A 32 -10.67 -6.03 -52.69
C PRO A 32 -10.11 -4.76 -52.03
N LEU A 33 -9.75 -3.76 -52.84
CA LEU A 33 -9.31 -2.45 -52.38
C LEU A 33 -10.47 -1.44 -52.25
N LEU A 34 -10.44 -0.66 -51.17
CA LEU A 34 -10.88 0.74 -51.04
C LEU A 34 -12.24 1.17 -51.63
N THR A 35 -13.16 1.59 -50.75
CA THR A 35 -14.08 2.72 -51.05
C THR A 35 -13.97 3.81 -49.98
N LYS A 36 -13.97 5.08 -50.41
CA LYS A 36 -13.75 6.26 -49.55
C LYS A 36 -15.07 6.91 -49.12
N LYS A 37 -15.18 7.37 -47.87
CA LYS A 37 -16.08 8.48 -47.46
C LYS A 37 -15.37 9.46 -46.51
N LYS A 38 -15.91 10.67 -46.39
CA LYS A 38 -15.21 11.90 -45.95
C LYS A 38 -15.40 12.23 -44.45
N PRO A 39 -14.44 12.92 -43.80
CA PRO A 39 -14.60 13.53 -42.47
C PRO A 39 -14.93 15.04 -42.52
N ALA A 40 -15.57 15.56 -41.46
CA ALA A 40 -15.60 16.98 -41.03
C ALA A 40 -16.43 17.11 -39.73
N PRO A 41 -16.32 18.20 -38.92
CA PRO A 41 -15.35 19.30 -38.98
C PRO A 41 -14.49 19.46 -37.70
N VAL A 42 -13.40 20.22 -37.79
CA VAL A 42 -12.61 20.72 -36.65
C VAL A 42 -13.16 22.08 -36.21
N MET A 43 -13.16 22.38 -34.90
CA MET A 43 -13.60 23.67 -34.38
C MET A 43 -12.40 24.61 -34.17
N LEU A 44 -12.48 25.82 -34.73
CA LEU A 44 -11.46 26.87 -34.59
C LEU A 44 -11.83 27.81 -33.43
N MET A 45 -10.84 28.21 -32.62
CA MET A 45 -10.96 29.27 -31.62
C MET A 45 -9.91 30.35 -31.89
N GLN A 46 -10.31 31.62 -31.82
CA GLN A 46 -9.49 32.77 -32.24
C GLN A 46 -8.85 33.48 -31.05
N ASN A 47 -7.66 34.05 -31.28
CA ASN A 47 -6.99 34.92 -30.31
C ASN A 47 -7.67 36.29 -30.22
N LEU A 48 -7.90 36.75 -28.98
CA LEU A 48 -8.19 38.13 -28.59
C LEU A 48 -7.44 38.38 -27.28
N GLY A 49 -6.80 39.54 -27.12
CA GLY A 49 -5.76 39.70 -26.09
C GLY A 49 -5.75 41.03 -25.33
N LEU A 50 -4.82 41.09 -24.37
CA LEU A 50 -4.46 42.23 -23.50
C LEU A 50 -5.50 42.64 -22.43
N PRO A 51 -5.09 43.36 -21.36
CA PRO A 51 -3.73 43.81 -21.01
C PRO A 51 -3.17 43.24 -19.69
N LEU A 52 -1.91 43.59 -19.38
CA LEU A 52 -1.26 43.32 -18.11
C LEU A 52 -1.85 44.17 -16.96
N LEU A 53 -1.74 43.67 -15.73
CA LEU A 53 -1.47 44.52 -14.56
C LEU A 53 -0.53 43.80 -13.59
N SER A 54 0.58 44.45 -13.25
CA SER A 54 1.65 43.91 -12.40
C SER A 54 1.48 44.33 -10.94
N SER A 55 1.88 43.47 -10.01
CA SER A 55 2.09 43.83 -8.59
C SER A 55 3.04 42.83 -7.93
N PHE A 56 4.32 43.20 -7.82
CA PHE A 56 5.28 42.49 -6.97
C PHE A 56 5.04 42.84 -5.50
N LEU A 57 5.14 41.85 -4.61
CA LEU A 57 5.60 42.07 -3.24
C LEU A 57 6.63 41.00 -2.88
N VAL A 58 7.89 41.42 -2.81
CA VAL A 58 9.02 40.58 -2.40
C VAL A 58 9.21 40.71 -0.89
N ALA A 59 9.19 39.58 -0.18
CA ALA A 59 9.66 39.50 1.19
C ALA A 59 10.82 38.50 1.26
N LYS A 60 12.06 39.00 1.25
CA LYS A 60 13.23 38.18 1.58
C LYS A 60 13.20 37.86 3.07
N ASN A 61 13.57 36.64 3.43
CA ASN A 61 14.28 36.39 4.68
C ASN A 61 15.20 35.19 4.49
N SER A 62 16.50 35.43 4.66
CA SER A 62 17.57 34.45 4.46
C SER A 62 18.17 34.06 5.80
N PHE A 63 18.08 32.77 6.14
CA PHE A 63 18.88 32.16 7.19
C PHE A 63 19.42 30.82 6.69
N SER A 64 20.72 30.63 6.81
CA SER A 64 21.42 29.40 6.51
C SER A 64 21.81 28.69 7.81
N PHE A 65 21.63 27.37 7.86
CA PHE A 65 22.68 26.39 8.22
C PHE A 65 22.13 24.95 8.17
N LEU A 66 23.02 23.99 7.85
CA LEU A 66 22.93 22.54 8.08
C LEU A 66 21.63 21.82 7.68
N ALA A 67 21.61 21.26 6.47
CA ALA A 67 20.61 20.29 6.04
C ALA A 67 21.06 18.83 6.33
N GLY A 68 20.38 18.17 7.26
CA GLY A 68 20.29 16.71 7.26
C GLY A 68 19.06 16.31 6.44
N ILE A 69 19.25 15.59 5.33
CA ILE A 69 18.17 15.36 4.35
C ILE A 69 17.33 14.14 4.75
N VAL A 70 16.08 14.40 5.16
CA VAL A 70 14.97 13.44 5.08
C VAL A 70 13.89 14.12 4.24
N GLN A 71 13.73 13.67 3.00
CA GLN A 71 12.96 14.37 1.98
C GLN A 71 11.50 13.88 1.96
N GLU A 72 10.55 14.70 2.42
CA GLU A 72 9.12 14.34 2.32
C GLU A 72 8.60 14.52 0.88
N TYR A 73 8.06 13.44 0.30
CA TYR A 73 7.41 13.49 -1.01
C TYR A 73 6.14 14.36 -0.99
N HIS A 74 6.15 15.44 -1.76
CA HIS A 74 4.98 16.27 -2.03
C HIS A 74 4.19 15.72 -3.23
N LEU A 75 2.97 15.21 -3.01
CA LEU A 75 2.04 14.96 -4.11
C LEU A 75 1.49 16.29 -4.67
N PRO A 76 1.30 16.42 -6.00
CA PRO A 76 0.68 17.58 -6.62
C PRO A 76 -0.82 17.66 -6.29
N VAL A 77 -1.33 18.88 -6.10
CA VAL A 77 -2.75 19.14 -5.80
C VAL A 77 -3.55 19.19 -7.10
N GLY A 78 -4.15 18.06 -7.47
CA GLY A 78 -5.14 17.99 -8.55
C GLY A 78 -6.40 18.81 -8.25
N ALA A 79 -6.99 19.43 -9.28
CA ALA A 79 -8.14 20.31 -9.13
C ALA A 79 -9.44 19.56 -8.78
N LEU A 80 -10.24 20.12 -7.86
CA LEU A 80 -11.55 19.59 -7.50
C LEU A 80 -12.61 19.93 -8.56
N SER A 81 -12.99 18.94 -9.38
CA SER A 81 -14.21 19.03 -10.19
C SER A 81 -15.46 18.82 -9.32
N LEU A 82 -16.49 19.64 -9.53
CA LEU A 82 -17.73 19.65 -8.73
C LEU A 82 -18.93 19.18 -9.55
N THR A 83 -19.17 17.87 -9.58
CA THR A 83 -20.45 17.26 -10.02
C THR A 83 -20.92 16.27 -8.98
N GLY A 84 -21.83 16.70 -8.11
CA GLY A 84 -22.38 15.86 -7.04
C GLY A 84 -23.70 15.19 -7.45
N GLN A 85 -23.82 13.90 -7.16
CA GLN A 85 -25.13 13.26 -6.96
C GLN A 85 -25.21 12.72 -5.53
N ARG A 86 -26.39 12.88 -4.91
CA ARG A 86 -26.67 12.39 -3.56
C ARG A 86 -27.22 10.96 -3.66
N LEU A 87 -26.64 10.04 -2.92
CA LEU A 87 -27.36 8.85 -2.45
C LEU A 87 -27.35 8.84 -0.92
N ILE A 88 -28.54 8.74 -0.34
CA ILE A 88 -28.77 8.70 1.10
C ILE A 88 -29.08 7.24 1.44
N LEU A 89 -28.20 6.59 2.21
CA LEU A 89 -28.49 5.26 2.77
C LEU A 89 -29.24 5.40 4.11
N PRO A 90 -30.19 4.50 4.44
CA PRO A 90 -31.02 4.63 5.64
C PRO A 90 -30.25 4.40 6.94
N ALA A 91 -30.67 5.08 8.02
CA ALA A 91 -30.05 4.97 9.34
C ALA A 91 -30.42 3.65 10.06
N ALA A 92 -29.64 2.60 9.82
CA ALA A 92 -29.71 1.36 10.60
C ALA A 92 -29.25 1.61 12.05
N ARG A 93 -30.20 1.60 13.00
CA ARG A 93 -29.89 1.70 14.44
C ARG A 93 -29.14 0.45 14.93
N ARG A 94 -27.84 0.57 15.19
CA ARG A 94 -27.11 -0.30 16.13
C ARG A 94 -26.64 0.54 17.30
N ALA A 95 -27.05 0.18 18.51
CA ALA A 95 -26.51 0.78 19.72
C ALA A 95 -25.10 0.22 19.97
N LEU A 96 -24.12 1.10 20.14
CA LEU A 96 -22.81 0.72 20.66
C LEU A 96 -22.83 0.83 22.20
N PRO A 97 -22.24 -0.14 22.93
CA PRO A 97 -22.13 -0.06 24.38
C PRO A 97 -21.21 1.10 24.80
N ALA A 98 -21.44 1.63 26.00
CA ALA A 98 -20.61 2.69 26.56
C ALA A 98 -19.18 2.20 26.86
N PRO A 99 -18.15 3.07 26.79
CA PRO A 99 -16.79 2.71 27.17
C PRO A 99 -16.71 2.36 28.66
N PRO A 100 -15.83 1.42 29.06
CA PRO A 100 -15.70 1.01 30.46
C PRO A 100 -15.21 2.15 31.34
N VAL A 101 -15.90 2.39 32.46
CA VAL A 101 -15.51 3.36 33.47
C VAL A 101 -14.30 2.85 34.24
N VAL A 102 -13.27 3.69 34.41
CA VAL A 102 -12.12 3.38 35.27
C VAL A 102 -12.60 3.32 36.73
N SER A 103 -12.66 2.11 37.29
CA SER A 103 -13.08 1.88 38.67
C SER A 103 -11.99 2.30 39.66
N ARG A 104 -12.32 3.30 40.49
CA ARG A 104 -11.47 3.77 41.58
C ARG A 104 -11.52 2.78 42.74
N ALA A 105 -10.37 2.23 43.13
CA ALA A 105 -10.29 1.19 44.16
C ALA A 105 -10.82 1.68 45.53
N ALA A 106 -11.58 0.81 46.21
CA ALA A 106 -11.98 0.96 47.61
C ALA A 106 -11.07 0.09 48.50
N PRO A 107 -10.80 0.48 49.75
CA PRO A 107 -9.90 -0.25 50.64
C PRO A 107 -10.57 -1.52 51.22
N GLY A 108 -9.90 -2.66 51.11
CA GLY A 108 -10.27 -3.91 51.79
C GLY A 108 -9.76 -3.95 53.24
N PRO A 109 -10.40 -4.73 54.14
CA PRO A 109 -10.01 -4.84 55.55
C PRO A 109 -8.75 -5.68 55.74
N ALA A 110 -8.01 -5.40 56.82
CA ALA A 110 -6.78 -6.10 57.17
C ALA A 110 -7.03 -7.30 58.11
N PHE A 111 -6.34 -8.41 57.86
CA PHE A 111 -6.12 -9.50 58.81
C PHE A 111 -4.64 -9.98 58.75
N PRO A 112 -4.10 -10.55 59.84
CA PRO A 112 -2.66 -10.51 60.10
C PRO A 112 -1.86 -11.67 59.48
N ARG A 113 -0.60 -11.38 59.13
CA ARG A 113 0.42 -12.42 58.87
C ARG A 113 0.97 -12.96 60.20
N GLN A 114 0.95 -14.28 60.35
CA GLN A 114 1.94 -14.97 61.19
C GLN A 114 3.01 -15.58 60.29
N HIS A 115 4.28 -15.42 60.65
CA HIS A 115 5.38 -16.28 60.21
C HIS A 115 6.37 -16.45 61.37
N LYS A 116 6.86 -17.68 61.58
CA LYS A 116 7.90 -18.00 62.57
C LYS A 116 9.31 -17.78 62.00
N LYS A 117 10.30 -17.72 62.90
CA LYS A 117 11.70 -17.35 62.62
C LYS A 117 12.59 -18.54 62.21
N SER A 118 13.52 -18.28 61.30
CA SER A 118 14.95 -18.69 61.32
C SER A 118 15.67 -17.93 60.19
N ALA A 119 16.80 -17.21 60.30
CA ALA A 119 17.83 -16.94 61.32
C ALA A 119 19.12 -17.79 61.25
N GLU A 120 20.10 -17.30 60.47
CA GLU A 120 21.60 -17.36 60.57
C GLU A 120 22.14 -16.69 59.27
N ALA A 121 23.05 -15.68 59.25
CA ALA A 121 24.47 -15.61 59.67
C ALA A 121 25.37 -16.48 58.76
N ILE A 122 26.51 -16.05 58.16
CA ILE A 122 27.63 -15.12 58.50
C ILE A 122 28.13 -14.48 57.15
N CYS A 123 28.36 -13.17 56.94
CA CYS A 123 29.38 -12.19 57.41
C CYS A 123 30.76 -12.22 56.69
N GLY A 124 31.33 -11.02 56.41
CA GLY A 124 32.58 -10.79 55.63
C GLY A 124 32.45 -9.62 54.62
N THR A 125 32.52 -8.31 54.93
CA THR A 125 33.69 -7.44 55.32
C THR A 125 34.88 -7.49 54.33
N HIS A 126 35.57 -6.40 53.94
CA HIS A 126 35.54 -4.93 54.23
C HIS A 126 36.40 -4.18 53.14
N SER A 127 36.52 -2.85 52.98
CA SER A 127 35.87 -1.62 53.51
C SER A 127 36.34 -0.35 52.75
N SER A 128 35.55 0.74 52.81
CA SER A 128 35.95 2.19 52.75
C SER A 128 36.62 2.79 51.48
N GLY A 129 36.54 4.11 51.20
CA GLY A 129 35.93 5.24 51.96
C GLY A 129 35.33 6.32 51.03
N GLU A 130 34.28 7.04 51.47
CA GLU A 130 34.28 8.47 51.90
C GLU A 130 34.06 9.45 50.71
N GLY A 131 33.37 10.61 50.75
CA GLY A 131 32.52 11.34 51.71
C GLY A 131 32.02 12.65 51.02
N ASN A 132 31.09 13.50 51.50
CA ASN A 132 30.22 13.51 52.68
C ASN A 132 29.01 14.49 52.47
N ILE A 133 27.83 14.15 53.04
CA ILE A 133 26.93 14.95 53.94
C ILE A 133 26.69 16.47 53.64
N ALA A 134 25.53 17.13 53.85
CA ALA A 134 24.06 16.86 53.79
C ALA A 134 23.31 18.09 54.42
N ALA A 135 22.04 18.38 54.06
CA ALA A 135 21.05 19.09 54.91
C ALA A 135 19.62 19.14 54.31
N LEU A 136 18.59 19.20 55.17
CA LEU A 136 17.16 19.39 54.85
C LEU A 136 16.51 20.34 55.88
N PRO A 137 15.64 21.28 55.46
CA PRO A 137 14.26 21.34 56.00
C PRO A 137 13.20 21.96 55.02
N SER A 138 11.88 21.94 55.26
CA SER A 138 10.99 20.99 55.94
C SER A 138 9.48 21.31 55.68
N SER A 139 8.61 20.33 55.92
CA SER A 139 7.24 20.44 56.49
C SER A 139 6.15 21.41 55.92
N ASN A 140 5.02 20.78 55.53
CA ASN A 140 3.62 21.10 55.90
C ASN A 140 2.87 22.36 55.40
N SER A 141 1.93 22.12 54.47
CA SER A 141 0.48 22.29 54.65
C SER A 141 -0.08 23.54 55.39
N THR A 142 -0.76 24.43 54.65
CA THR A 142 -2.21 24.69 54.82
C THR A 142 -2.79 25.47 53.63
N ALA A 143 -4.11 25.62 53.56
CA ALA A 143 -4.82 26.28 52.45
C ALA A 143 -5.07 27.77 52.70
N SER A 144 -5.09 28.59 51.64
CA SER A 144 -6.04 29.70 51.51
C SER A 144 -6.11 30.21 50.05
N THR A 145 -7.26 30.78 49.68
CA THR A 145 -7.50 31.38 48.35
C THR A 145 -7.57 32.90 48.43
N TRP A 146 -6.57 33.60 47.86
CA TRP A 146 -6.70 34.99 47.37
C TRP A 146 -6.04 35.06 45.99
N LYS A 147 -6.59 35.71 44.95
CA LYS A 147 -7.12 37.09 44.83
C LYS A 147 -6.04 38.16 45.03
N SER A 148 -5.22 38.38 44.00
CA SER A 148 -4.77 39.74 43.68
C SER A 148 -5.92 40.48 42.95
N LYS A 149 -6.07 41.77 43.22
CA LYS A 149 -7.20 42.59 42.76
C LYS A 149 -6.69 43.92 42.22
N ALA A 150 -6.95 44.21 40.95
CA ALA A 150 -6.84 45.56 40.43
C ALA A 150 -8.24 46.19 40.45
N GLU A 151 -8.44 47.17 41.33
CA GLU A 151 -9.70 47.88 41.52
C GLU A 151 -9.39 49.37 41.67
N TRP A 152 -9.98 50.21 40.81
CA TRP A 152 -10.12 51.63 41.04
C TRP A 152 -11.60 52.01 40.99
N ARG A 153 -11.98 52.91 41.88
CA ARG A 153 -13.37 53.07 42.35
C ARG A 153 -14.09 54.20 41.64
N CYS A 154 -15.41 54.12 41.58
CA CYS A 154 -16.23 55.31 41.46
C CYS A 154 -16.06 56.18 42.73
N PRO A 155 -15.88 57.50 42.62
CA PRO A 155 -16.15 58.40 43.72
C PRO A 155 -17.67 58.56 43.89
N ALA A 156 -18.12 58.65 45.15
CA ALA A 156 -19.40 59.24 45.48
C ALA A 156 -19.14 60.53 46.26
N GLN A 157 -19.88 61.60 45.98
CA GLN A 157 -19.86 62.83 46.77
C GLN A 157 -21.30 63.27 47.04
N GLN A 158 -21.53 63.70 48.28
CA GLN A 158 -22.71 64.44 48.70
C GLN A 158 -22.46 65.94 48.47
N LEU A 159 -23.51 66.71 48.17
CA LEU A 159 -23.83 67.91 48.96
C LEU A 159 -25.29 68.33 48.74
N GLU A 160 -25.79 69.21 49.61
CA GLU A 160 -27.18 69.63 49.74
C GLU A 160 -27.35 71.13 49.44
N SER A 161 -28.58 71.56 49.11
CA SER A 161 -29.21 72.90 49.24
C SER A 161 -30.56 72.86 48.50
N GLU A 162 -31.79 73.05 49.01
CA GLU A 162 -32.43 73.88 50.07
C GLU A 162 -33.24 75.08 49.48
N VAL A 163 -34.29 75.56 50.20
CA VAL A 163 -35.18 76.73 49.91
C VAL A 163 -36.29 76.46 48.85
N HIS A 164 -37.60 76.77 49.00
CA HIS A 164 -38.44 77.36 50.08
C HIS A 164 -39.92 76.89 50.02
N ILE A 165 -40.80 77.37 50.93
CA ILE A 165 -42.28 77.24 50.88
C ILE A 165 -42.95 78.50 51.48
N PRO A 166 -44.03 79.07 50.87
CA PRO A 166 -45.22 79.51 51.64
C PRO A 166 -46.57 79.40 50.86
N SER A 167 -47.78 79.58 51.42
CA SER A 167 -48.38 79.36 52.76
C SER A 167 -49.90 79.70 52.73
N GLN A 168 -50.66 79.40 53.81
CA GLN A 168 -52.04 79.89 54.13
C GLN A 168 -53.20 79.36 53.23
N THR A 169 -54.42 78.96 53.64
CA THR A 169 -55.36 79.05 54.80
C THR A 169 -56.53 80.05 54.66
N GLN A 170 -57.76 79.56 54.45
CA GLN A 170 -58.98 79.84 55.26
C GLN A 170 -60.28 79.25 54.65
N ASP A 171 -60.93 78.36 55.41
CA ASP A 171 -62.36 78.24 55.79
C ASP A 171 -63.56 78.60 54.83
N PRO A 172 -64.85 78.28 55.17
CA PRO A 172 -65.68 77.54 54.23
C PRO A 172 -66.93 78.28 53.71
N CYS A 173 -67.45 77.79 52.58
CA CYS A 173 -68.84 78.03 52.14
C CYS A 173 -69.50 76.74 51.64
N LEU A 174 -70.84 76.68 51.71
CA LEU A 174 -71.65 75.46 51.50
C LEU A 174 -72.07 75.24 50.02
N ASP A 175 -71.11 75.18 49.11
CA ASP A 175 -71.28 74.52 47.79
C ASP A 175 -69.96 73.83 47.41
N GLY A 176 -69.79 72.59 47.86
CA GLY A 176 -68.48 71.98 48.08
C GLY A 176 -68.36 70.52 47.64
N ASP A 177 -68.34 70.34 46.32
CA ASP A 177 -67.43 69.47 45.55
C ASP A 177 -67.00 68.11 46.13
N ILE A 178 -67.43 67.04 45.46
CA ILE A 178 -67.11 65.66 45.86
C ILE A 178 -65.82 65.19 45.16
N ALA A 179 -64.79 64.91 45.96
CA ALA A 179 -63.60 64.19 45.53
C ALA A 179 -63.84 62.67 45.55
N VAL A 180 -63.34 61.93 44.55
CA VAL A 180 -63.61 60.50 44.35
C VAL A 180 -62.75 59.62 45.27
N HIS A 181 -63.01 59.67 46.59
CA HIS A 181 -62.42 58.79 47.60
C HIS A 181 -63.51 58.20 48.51
N GLN A 182 -63.70 56.88 48.42
CA GLN A 182 -64.83 56.11 48.97
C GLN A 182 -64.98 56.09 50.51
N LYS A 183 -64.19 56.86 51.26
CA LYS A 183 -64.23 56.93 52.73
C LYS A 183 -64.47 58.33 53.30
N ALA A 184 -64.76 59.33 52.45
CA ALA A 184 -65.08 60.69 52.91
C ALA A 184 -66.51 60.75 53.49
N PRO A 185 -66.77 61.41 54.65
CA PRO A 185 -68.10 61.45 55.27
C PRO A 185 -69.22 61.98 54.37
N ARG A 186 -68.93 62.95 53.50
CA ARG A 186 -69.90 63.53 52.56
C ARG A 186 -70.34 62.55 51.45
N PHE A 187 -69.53 61.54 51.13
CA PHE A 187 -69.90 60.48 50.16
C PHE A 187 -71.03 59.60 50.72
N LEU A 188 -70.98 59.28 52.02
CA LEU A 188 -72.02 58.51 52.72
C LEU A 188 -73.33 59.30 52.86
N ALA A 189 -73.25 60.62 53.02
CA ALA A 189 -74.44 61.49 53.03
C ALA A 189 -75.18 61.46 51.69
N LEU A 190 -74.47 61.51 50.55
CA LEU A 190 -75.08 61.40 49.22
C LEU A 190 -75.76 60.03 49.00
N GLN A 191 -75.12 58.96 49.47
CA GLN A 191 -75.65 57.59 49.41
C GLN A 191 -76.99 57.42 50.16
N HIS A 192 -77.20 58.19 51.24
CA HIS A 192 -78.46 58.18 51.99
C HIS A 192 -79.60 58.96 51.30
N HIS A 193 -79.28 59.99 50.50
CA HIS A 193 -80.30 60.81 49.81
C HIS A 193 -80.73 60.23 48.45
N HIS A 194 -79.82 59.63 47.68
CA HIS A 194 -80.12 59.06 46.35
C HIS A 194 -80.19 57.52 46.35
N ARG A 195 -80.78 56.95 47.41
CA ARG A 195 -80.78 55.50 47.68
C ARG A 195 -81.35 54.65 46.52
N SER A 196 -82.31 55.19 45.77
CA SER A 196 -83.02 54.52 44.68
C SER A 196 -82.23 54.43 43.36
N SER A 197 -81.33 55.39 43.10
CA SER A 197 -80.54 55.47 41.85
C SER A 197 -79.04 55.20 42.05
N TRP A 198 -78.61 54.94 43.29
CA TRP A 198 -77.20 54.79 43.66
C TRP A 198 -76.43 53.75 42.84
N GLY A 199 -77.07 52.66 42.42
CA GLY A 199 -76.45 51.64 41.54
C GLY A 199 -75.99 52.24 40.21
N SER A 200 -76.85 53.04 39.58
CA SER A 200 -76.54 53.77 38.34
C SER A 200 -75.43 54.80 38.55
N THR A 201 -75.45 55.51 39.69
CA THR A 201 -74.40 56.48 40.05
C THR A 201 -73.02 55.83 40.24
N VAL A 202 -72.95 54.65 40.89
CA VAL A 202 -71.70 53.90 41.07
C VAL A 202 -71.14 53.42 39.73
N GLY A 203 -72.00 52.93 38.83
CA GLY A 203 -71.60 52.47 37.49
C GLY A 203 -70.98 53.56 36.61
N PHE A 204 -71.37 54.83 36.77
CA PHE A 204 -70.74 55.96 36.07
C PHE A 204 -69.40 56.38 36.71
N LEU A 205 -69.27 56.25 38.03
CA LEU A 205 -68.10 56.69 38.77
C LEU A 205 -66.89 55.75 38.65
N GLU A 206 -67.07 54.44 38.45
CA GLU A 206 -65.92 53.52 38.31
C GLU A 206 -65.11 53.73 37.01
N PRO A 207 -65.71 53.85 35.80
CA PRO A 207 -64.99 54.20 34.58
C PRO A 207 -64.30 55.57 34.68
N THR A 208 -64.99 56.55 35.27
CA THR A 208 -64.44 57.89 35.56
C THR A 208 -63.18 57.80 36.43
N GLY A 209 -63.23 57.00 37.50
CA GLY A 209 -62.10 56.77 38.40
C GLY A 209 -60.92 56.02 37.77
N LYS A 210 -61.13 55.25 36.68
CA LYS A 210 -60.04 54.64 35.90
C LYS A 210 -59.43 55.66 34.93
N LEU A 211 -60.27 56.38 34.18
CA LEU A 211 -59.85 57.39 33.19
C LEU A 211 -58.98 58.51 33.80
N LEU A 212 -59.22 58.87 35.07
CA LEU A 212 -58.46 59.92 35.77
C LEU A 212 -57.17 59.41 36.46
N LYS A 213 -57.03 58.08 36.64
CA LYS A 213 -55.84 57.48 37.28
C LYS A 213 -54.65 57.33 36.32
N ASP A 214 -54.87 56.88 35.08
CA ASP A 214 -53.80 56.76 34.07
C ASP A 214 -53.01 58.07 33.85
N PRO A 215 -53.65 59.25 33.68
CA PRO A 215 -52.96 60.53 33.56
C PRO A 215 -52.63 61.20 34.91
N ALA A 216 -52.77 60.49 36.04
CA ALA A 216 -52.44 60.96 37.39
C ALA A 216 -53.02 62.34 37.78
N VAL A 217 -54.31 62.58 37.49
CA VAL A 217 -54.98 63.85 37.83
C VAL A 217 -55.18 63.95 39.35
N PRO A 218 -54.62 64.97 40.04
CA PRO A 218 -54.55 64.97 41.50
C PRO A 218 -55.88 65.29 42.20
N LEU A 219 -56.76 66.07 41.58
CA LEU A 219 -58.11 66.34 42.09
C LEU A 219 -59.07 66.69 40.93
N ALA A 220 -60.22 66.04 40.90
CA ALA A 220 -61.34 66.35 40.01
C ALA A 220 -62.64 66.31 40.81
N THR A 221 -63.52 67.26 40.56
CA THR A 221 -64.73 67.47 41.38
C THR A 221 -65.98 67.45 40.51
N THR A 222 -67.00 66.70 40.92
CA THR A 222 -68.20 66.44 40.11
C THR A 222 -69.42 67.24 40.60
N ASN A 223 -70.27 67.65 39.65
CA ASN A 223 -71.55 68.27 39.98
C ASN A 223 -72.61 67.18 40.22
N GLY A 224 -73.03 67.02 41.49
CA GLY A 224 -73.99 66.00 41.91
C GLY A 224 -75.37 66.10 41.25
N GLN A 225 -75.86 67.31 40.94
CA GLN A 225 -77.18 67.49 40.31
C GLN A 225 -77.15 67.07 38.83
N LYS A 226 -76.10 67.43 38.07
CA LYS A 226 -75.92 66.95 36.69
C LYS A 226 -75.66 65.44 36.63
N LEU A 227 -74.89 64.91 37.58
CA LEU A 227 -74.69 63.47 37.72
C LEU A 227 -76.03 62.74 37.94
N ALA A 228 -76.88 63.26 38.84
CA ALA A 228 -78.19 62.68 39.12
C ALA A 228 -79.08 62.64 37.86
N GLN A 229 -79.17 63.74 37.09
CA GLN A 229 -79.93 63.80 35.83
C GLN A 229 -79.45 62.75 34.83
N ILE A 230 -78.15 62.71 34.52
CA ILE A 230 -77.59 61.74 33.55
C ILE A 230 -77.78 60.29 34.03
N THR A 231 -77.83 60.03 35.33
CA THR A 231 -78.11 58.68 35.88
C THR A 231 -79.58 58.29 35.91
N TRP A 232 -80.50 59.17 35.49
CA TRP A 232 -81.93 58.85 35.33
C TRP A 232 -82.28 58.42 33.90
N ASP A 233 -81.66 59.04 32.89
CA ASP A 233 -82.04 58.87 31.48
C ASP A 233 -81.30 57.72 30.74
N VAL A 234 -80.41 56.98 31.40
CA VAL A 234 -79.55 55.96 30.74
C VAL A 234 -79.87 54.54 31.19
N ASP A 235 -80.43 53.77 30.24
CA ASP A 235 -80.66 52.33 30.36
C ASP A 235 -79.33 51.56 30.49
N PHE A 236 -79.20 50.70 31.51
CA PHE A 236 -77.88 50.40 32.09
C PHE A 236 -77.07 49.29 31.38
N LYS A 237 -76.83 49.46 30.08
CA LYS A 237 -76.07 48.52 29.22
C LYS A 237 -75.00 49.14 28.31
N ALA A 238 -74.78 50.45 28.36
CA ALA A 238 -73.67 51.12 27.65
C ALA A 238 -72.68 51.77 28.63
N ASN A 239 -71.38 51.67 28.35
CA ASN A 239 -70.35 52.38 29.12
C ASN A 239 -70.38 53.88 28.76
N PRO A 240 -70.28 54.80 29.74
CA PRO A 240 -70.31 56.24 29.47
C PRO A 240 -69.12 56.70 28.63
N THR A 241 -69.37 57.58 27.66
CA THR A 241 -68.37 58.07 26.72
C THR A 241 -67.47 59.12 27.39
N LYS A 242 -66.26 59.32 26.86
CA LYS A 242 -65.27 60.27 27.41
C LYS A 242 -65.78 61.71 27.48
N THR A 243 -66.65 62.11 26.54
CA THR A 243 -67.37 63.39 26.52
C THR A 243 -68.28 63.55 27.74
N ASP A 244 -69.03 62.50 28.04
CA ASP A 244 -70.12 62.48 29.03
C ASP A 244 -69.52 62.57 30.43
N ILE A 245 -68.44 61.81 30.66
CA ILE A 245 -67.60 61.88 31.87
C ILE A 245 -67.05 63.29 32.09
N LEU A 246 -66.54 63.95 31.05
CA LEU A 246 -66.02 65.32 31.16
C LEU A 246 -67.12 66.35 31.48
N SER A 247 -68.35 66.17 30.96
CA SER A 247 -69.46 67.11 31.14
C SER A 247 -69.98 67.26 32.60
N VAL A 248 -69.68 66.27 33.45
CA VAL A 248 -70.09 66.22 34.86
C VAL A 248 -69.04 66.84 35.79
N ILE A 249 -67.81 67.01 35.31
CA ILE A 249 -66.67 67.52 36.10
C ILE A 249 -66.70 69.05 36.12
N LYS A 250 -66.87 69.67 37.30
CA LYS A 250 -66.93 71.15 37.45
C LYS A 250 -65.65 71.81 36.92
N ASN A 251 -64.48 71.20 37.15
CA ASN A 251 -63.17 71.71 36.70
C ASN A 251 -62.72 71.18 35.31
N GLN A 252 -63.66 70.85 34.41
CA GLN A 252 -63.42 70.27 33.07
C GLN A 252 -62.19 70.83 32.32
N PRO A 253 -62.06 72.15 32.04
CA PRO A 253 -60.97 72.65 31.18
C PRO A 253 -59.57 72.46 31.79
N ALA A 254 -59.44 72.37 33.11
CA ALA A 254 -58.16 72.08 33.76
C ALA A 254 -57.76 70.61 33.57
N VAL A 255 -58.71 69.69 33.81
CA VAL A 255 -58.54 68.24 33.61
C VAL A 255 -58.26 67.91 32.15
N GLU A 256 -58.97 68.55 31.23
CA GLU A 256 -58.82 68.35 29.79
C GLU A 256 -57.46 68.87 29.25
N LYS A 257 -56.94 69.96 29.83
CA LYS A 257 -55.60 70.49 29.49
C LYS A 257 -54.45 69.59 29.98
N ILE A 258 -54.65 68.83 31.06
CA ILE A 258 -53.73 67.77 31.50
C ILE A 258 -53.83 66.58 30.53
N LEU A 259 -55.03 66.08 30.26
CA LEU A 259 -55.30 64.96 29.32
C LEU A 259 -54.78 65.20 27.88
N LYS A 260 -54.65 66.46 27.45
CA LYS A 260 -54.17 66.82 26.10
C LYS A 260 -52.65 67.04 26.01
N ARG A 261 -51.88 67.01 27.12
CA ARG A 261 -50.41 67.11 27.09
C ARG A 261 -49.76 65.75 26.83
N ALA A 262 -49.66 65.38 25.55
CA ALA A 262 -48.90 64.22 25.12
C ALA A 262 -47.42 64.34 25.54
N GLY A 263 -46.92 63.38 26.34
CA GLY A 263 -45.51 63.29 26.72
C GLY A 263 -45.21 62.87 28.17
N GLN A 264 -46.13 63.07 29.12
CA GLN A 264 -45.87 62.75 30.54
C GLN A 264 -46.23 61.32 30.99
N GLY A 265 -46.34 60.36 30.06
CA GLY A 265 -46.52 58.93 30.36
C GLY A 265 -45.34 58.27 31.10
N SER A 266 -44.26 58.99 31.35
CA SER A 266 -43.03 58.54 32.02
C SER A 266 -42.69 59.32 33.30
N GLY A 267 -43.57 60.22 33.77
CA GLY A 267 -43.44 60.87 35.09
C GLY A 267 -43.86 59.96 36.27
N GLY A 268 -44.60 58.89 35.98
CA GLY A 268 -44.93 57.84 36.95
C GLY A 268 -43.77 56.86 37.22
N ARG A 269 -43.96 55.99 38.20
CA ARG A 269 -42.96 55.08 38.80
C ARG A 269 -42.50 53.96 37.83
N GLY A 270 -41.77 54.32 36.77
CA GLY A 270 -41.25 53.39 35.75
C GLY A 270 -40.51 53.99 34.54
N GLY A 271 -40.40 55.32 34.42
CA GLY A 271 -39.99 56.01 33.17
C GLY A 271 -38.68 55.57 32.50
N SER A 272 -37.70 55.02 33.24
CA SER A 272 -36.39 54.61 32.69
C SER A 272 -36.48 53.45 31.68
N ALA A 273 -37.47 52.56 31.80
CA ALA A 273 -37.57 51.36 30.95
C ALA A 273 -38.02 51.67 29.51
N GLY A 274 -38.92 52.65 29.33
CA GLY A 274 -39.49 52.98 28.01
C GLY A 274 -38.47 53.58 27.04
N ALA A 275 -37.60 54.47 27.51
CA ALA A 275 -36.58 55.11 26.68
C ALA A 275 -35.59 54.10 26.08
N ALA A 276 -35.20 53.08 26.86
CA ALA A 276 -34.30 52.01 26.40
C ALA A 276 -34.95 51.08 25.36
N ALA A 277 -36.27 50.90 25.40
CA ALA A 277 -37.00 50.10 24.42
C ALA A 277 -37.07 50.81 23.06
N GLU A 278 -37.33 52.12 23.04
CA GLU A 278 -37.44 52.86 21.78
C GLU A 278 -36.07 53.07 21.11
N LEU A 279 -35.00 53.26 21.89
CA LEU A 279 -33.63 53.28 21.36
C LEU A 279 -33.28 51.93 20.69
N ARG A 280 -33.67 50.81 21.30
CA ARG A 280 -33.51 49.45 20.74
C ARG A 280 -34.30 49.21 19.44
N ARG A 281 -35.34 50.00 19.13
CA ARG A 281 -36.05 49.91 17.84
C ARG A 281 -35.34 50.61 16.69
N ARG A 282 -34.46 51.58 16.97
CA ARG A 282 -33.80 52.41 15.94
C ARG A 282 -32.47 51.87 15.42
N CYS A 283 -31.81 50.96 16.13
CA CYS A 283 -30.65 50.26 15.60
C CYS A 283 -31.08 49.27 14.50
N PRO A 284 -30.58 49.38 13.25
CA PRO A 284 -30.81 48.36 12.25
C PRO A 284 -30.20 47.04 12.72
N ARG A 285 -31.00 45.99 12.84
CA ARG A 285 -30.46 44.63 13.00
C ARG A 285 -29.58 44.34 11.78
N ALA A 286 -28.38 43.81 12.00
CA ALA A 286 -27.60 43.22 10.92
C ALA A 286 -28.49 42.21 10.18
N GLN A 287 -28.44 42.21 8.83
CA GLN A 287 -29.38 41.40 8.05
C GLN A 287 -29.31 39.94 8.51
N PRO A 288 -30.42 39.27 8.87
CA PRO A 288 -30.37 37.97 9.53
C PRO A 288 -29.68 36.86 8.71
N GLY A 289 -29.51 37.07 7.39
CA GLY A 289 -28.68 36.22 6.55
C GLY A 289 -27.16 36.34 6.77
N SER A 290 -26.62 37.46 7.27
CA SER A 290 -25.17 37.63 7.47
C SER A 290 -24.69 36.85 8.70
N GLU A 291 -25.35 36.99 9.84
CA GLU A 291 -25.07 36.22 11.06
C GLU A 291 -25.23 34.72 10.81
N GLN A 292 -26.28 34.30 10.10
CA GLN A 292 -26.48 32.89 9.78
C GLN A 292 -25.44 32.36 8.76
N ARG A 293 -24.96 33.19 7.82
CA ARG A 293 -23.82 32.85 6.95
C ARG A 293 -22.53 32.71 7.76
N GLN A 294 -22.26 33.62 8.70
CA GLN A 294 -21.10 33.56 9.59
C GLN A 294 -21.13 32.32 10.50
N GLN A 295 -22.28 31.97 11.08
CA GLN A 295 -22.46 30.75 11.88
C GLN A 295 -22.23 29.49 11.03
N ARG A 296 -22.76 29.43 9.80
CA ARG A 296 -22.50 28.33 8.86
C ARG A 296 -21.02 28.24 8.48
N ALA A 297 -20.37 29.37 8.20
CA ALA A 297 -18.94 29.42 7.92
C ALA A 297 -18.10 28.96 9.12
N ALA A 298 -18.42 29.42 10.33
CA ALA A 298 -17.76 28.99 11.57
C ALA A 298 -17.97 27.49 11.86
N ALA A 299 -19.15 26.95 11.56
CA ALA A 299 -19.43 25.51 11.68
C ALA A 299 -18.65 24.67 10.66
N VAL A 300 -18.52 25.14 9.42
CA VAL A 300 -17.67 24.52 8.39
C VAL A 300 -16.20 24.59 8.81
N ILE A 301 -15.67 25.78 9.11
CA ILE A 301 -14.29 26.01 9.56
C ILE A 301 -13.96 25.17 10.79
N GLY A 302 -14.81 25.18 11.81
CA GLY A 302 -14.62 24.39 13.04
C GLY A 302 -14.71 22.88 12.82
N THR A 303 -15.40 22.42 11.78
CA THR A 303 -15.44 20.99 11.41
C THR A 303 -14.22 20.61 10.57
N SER A 304 -13.86 21.40 9.55
CA SER A 304 -12.62 21.23 8.78
C SER A 304 -11.37 21.31 9.66
N TRP A 305 -11.34 22.21 10.65
CA TRP A 305 -10.26 22.32 11.63
C TRP A 305 -10.21 21.07 12.51
N ARG A 306 -11.33 20.62 13.10
CA ARG A 306 -11.37 19.38 13.89
C ARG A 306 -10.89 18.17 13.08
N SER A 307 -11.31 18.03 11.83
CA SER A 307 -10.85 16.96 10.93
C SER A 307 -9.36 17.07 10.60
N ARG A 308 -8.83 18.27 10.27
CA ARG A 308 -7.40 18.50 10.03
C ARG A 308 -6.56 18.23 11.29
N SER A 309 -6.99 18.69 12.47
CA SER A 309 -6.31 18.43 13.74
C SER A 309 -6.37 16.96 14.15
N HIS A 310 -7.46 16.25 13.86
CA HIS A 310 -7.55 14.80 14.07
C HIS A 310 -6.59 14.05 13.13
N LEU A 311 -6.59 14.38 11.84
CA LEU A 311 -5.68 13.80 10.85
C LEU A 311 -4.21 14.10 11.18
N ALA A 312 -3.88 15.29 11.67
CA ALA A 312 -2.53 15.63 12.13
C ALA A 312 -2.10 14.78 13.34
N ARG A 313 -2.98 14.60 14.34
CA ARG A 313 -2.71 13.69 15.46
C ARG A 313 -2.53 12.24 15.00
N LEU A 314 -3.36 11.74 14.10
CA LEU A 314 -3.22 10.39 13.53
C LEU A 314 -1.90 10.23 12.75
N ARG A 315 -1.55 11.19 11.90
CA ARG A 315 -0.27 11.18 11.15
C ARG A 315 0.93 11.16 12.09
N ASN A 316 0.91 11.95 13.17
CA ASN A 316 1.98 11.95 14.15
C ASN A 316 2.04 10.64 14.96
N ALA A 317 0.89 10.07 15.35
CA ALA A 317 0.83 8.76 16.01
C ALA A 317 1.31 7.62 15.09
N LEU A 318 1.06 7.69 13.78
CA LEU A 318 1.54 6.73 12.79
C LEU A 318 3.04 6.87 12.51
N ARG A 319 3.56 8.11 12.42
CA ARG A 319 5.01 8.37 12.35
C ARG A 319 5.72 7.79 13.58
N GLU A 320 5.20 8.06 14.78
CA GLU A 320 5.73 7.55 16.05
C GLU A 320 5.63 6.03 16.18
N ALA A 321 4.56 5.40 15.68
CA ALA A 321 4.46 3.95 15.62
C ALA A 321 5.51 3.34 14.68
N ARG A 322 5.67 3.89 13.47
CA ARG A 322 6.69 3.45 12.50
C ARG A 322 8.11 3.60 13.06
N ARG A 323 8.41 4.72 13.72
CA ARG A 323 9.70 4.95 14.41
C ARG A 323 10.00 3.84 15.42
N ARG A 324 9.05 3.52 16.30
CA ARG A 324 9.20 2.43 17.29
C ARG A 324 9.34 1.05 16.64
N HIS A 325 8.60 0.75 15.57
CA HIS A 325 8.76 -0.52 14.85
C HIS A 325 10.15 -0.65 14.23
N LEU A 326 10.73 0.42 13.70
CA LEU A 326 12.09 0.46 13.15
C LEU A 326 13.17 0.32 14.26
N GLU A 327 13.00 1.04 15.37
CA GLU A 327 13.88 0.92 16.54
C GLU A 327 13.86 -0.50 17.14
N ASN A 328 12.67 -1.10 17.25
CA ASN A 328 12.51 -2.48 17.66
C ASN A 328 13.09 -3.47 16.64
N PHE A 329 12.97 -3.21 15.33
CA PHE A 329 13.61 -4.01 14.28
C PHE A 329 15.13 -4.04 14.43
N TYR A 330 15.81 -2.88 14.52
CA TYR A 330 17.27 -2.86 14.71
C TYR A 330 17.70 -3.54 16.02
N SER A 331 16.92 -3.39 17.10
CA SER A 331 17.18 -4.05 18.38
C SER A 331 17.08 -5.58 18.27
N ARG A 332 16.00 -6.09 17.64
CA ARG A 332 15.79 -7.52 17.40
C ARG A 332 16.80 -8.10 16.39
N ALA A 333 17.19 -7.34 15.37
CA ALA A 333 18.21 -7.75 14.39
C ALA A 333 19.59 -7.93 15.06
N LYS A 334 20.00 -7.00 15.93
CA LYS A 334 21.23 -7.15 16.75
C LYS A 334 21.17 -8.37 17.68
N HIS A 335 20.01 -8.64 18.28
CA HIS A 335 19.80 -9.83 19.09
C HIS A 335 19.86 -11.13 18.26
N LEU A 336 19.27 -11.14 17.06
CA LEU A 336 19.34 -12.26 16.12
C LEU A 336 20.78 -12.54 15.71
N ALA A 337 21.53 -11.51 15.29
CA ALA A 337 22.96 -11.59 14.96
C ALA A 337 23.79 -12.21 16.10
N ALA A 338 23.68 -11.66 17.31
CA ALA A 338 24.43 -12.13 18.48
C ALA A 338 24.09 -13.56 18.92
N ASN A 339 22.91 -14.08 18.55
CA ASN A 339 22.46 -15.44 18.87
C ASN A 339 22.45 -16.38 17.66
N TRP A 340 22.85 -15.93 16.47
CA TRP A 340 22.54 -16.63 15.21
C TRP A 340 23.05 -18.07 15.19
N ASN A 341 24.31 -18.28 15.58
CA ASN A 341 24.92 -19.61 15.63
C ASN A 341 24.17 -20.56 16.57
N ARG A 342 23.63 -20.07 17.70
CA ARG A 342 22.77 -20.85 18.62
C ARG A 342 21.42 -21.16 17.97
N ILE A 343 20.78 -20.15 17.39
CA ILE A 343 19.45 -20.25 16.79
C ILE A 343 19.49 -21.24 15.61
N ARG A 344 20.43 -21.09 14.68
CA ARG A 344 20.63 -21.93 13.48
C ARG A 344 20.82 -23.41 13.80
N THR A 345 21.41 -23.77 14.94
CA THR A 345 21.58 -25.17 15.39
C THR A 345 20.48 -25.67 16.34
N SER A 346 19.48 -24.85 16.67
CA SER A 346 18.43 -25.18 17.65
C SER A 346 17.06 -25.35 16.99
N ARG A 347 16.12 -25.97 17.71
CA ARG A 347 14.72 -26.05 17.25
C ARG A 347 14.10 -24.66 17.19
N ARG A 348 13.65 -24.27 16.00
CA ARG A 348 13.18 -22.92 15.68
C ARG A 348 11.97 -22.93 14.76
N THR A 349 11.17 -21.88 14.80
CA THR A 349 10.03 -21.69 13.88
C THR A 349 10.32 -20.59 12.85
N ILE A 350 10.28 -20.94 11.56
CA ILE A 350 10.45 -19.99 10.45
C ILE A 350 9.07 -19.56 9.96
N ILE A 351 8.83 -18.25 9.89
CA ILE A 351 7.55 -17.68 9.45
C ILE A 351 7.75 -17.04 8.08
N HIS A 352 7.34 -17.73 7.01
CA HIS A 352 7.41 -17.15 5.66
C HIS A 352 6.20 -16.25 5.40
N ILE A 353 6.48 -15.01 5.03
CA ILE A 353 5.48 -14.04 4.56
C ILE A 353 5.92 -13.61 3.16
N PRO A 354 5.47 -14.29 2.07
CA PRO A 354 5.79 -13.94 0.68
C PRO A 354 5.03 -12.68 0.22
N SER A 355 5.22 -11.58 0.96
CA SER A 355 4.63 -10.28 0.70
C SER A 355 5.31 -9.62 -0.50
N LEU A 356 4.53 -9.20 -1.50
CA LEU A 356 5.03 -8.32 -2.56
C LEU A 356 4.87 -6.86 -2.12
N GLY A 357 5.79 -6.43 -1.25
CA GLY A 357 5.83 -5.14 -0.56
C GLY A 357 6.04 -3.89 -1.42
N TYR A 358 5.91 -3.99 -2.75
CA TYR A 358 6.11 -2.91 -3.71
C TYR A 358 5.26 -1.65 -3.42
N SER A 359 5.60 -0.55 -4.10
CA SER A 359 4.78 0.66 -4.12
C SER A 359 3.32 0.36 -4.53
N GLN A 360 2.38 1.21 -4.11
CA GLN A 360 0.97 1.03 -4.46
C GLN A 360 0.76 1.06 -5.98
N HIS A 361 1.44 1.98 -6.69
CA HIS A 361 1.26 2.12 -8.14
C HIS A 361 1.81 0.91 -8.92
N ILE A 362 2.85 0.23 -8.44
CA ILE A 362 3.31 -1.05 -9.03
C ILE A 362 2.23 -2.11 -8.81
N ARG A 363 1.77 -2.28 -7.56
CA ARG A 363 0.77 -3.30 -7.20
C ARG A 363 -0.55 -3.15 -7.95
N GLU A 364 -1.00 -1.93 -8.21
CA GLU A 364 -2.19 -1.66 -9.03
C GLU A 364 -2.10 -2.22 -10.46
N HIS A 365 -0.88 -2.42 -10.99
CA HIS A 365 -0.64 -3.01 -12.32
C HIS A 365 -0.25 -4.50 -12.29
N ILE A 366 -0.10 -5.12 -11.11
CA ILE A 366 0.17 -6.56 -11.00
C ILE A 366 -1.16 -7.33 -11.16
N PRO A 367 -1.32 -8.17 -12.20
CA PRO A 367 -2.51 -9.01 -12.35
C PRO A 367 -2.53 -10.08 -11.27
N ASP A 368 -3.71 -10.34 -10.70
CA ASP A 368 -3.96 -11.39 -9.71
C ASP A 368 -2.92 -11.42 -8.57
N LEU A 369 -2.62 -10.26 -7.96
CA LEU A 369 -1.56 -10.06 -6.95
C LEU A 369 -1.55 -11.11 -5.82
N ALA A 370 -2.70 -11.67 -5.43
CA ALA A 370 -2.78 -12.73 -4.43
C ALA A 370 -2.14 -14.05 -4.91
N LEU A 371 -2.28 -14.41 -6.19
CA LEU A 371 -1.60 -15.55 -6.80
C LEU A 371 -0.09 -15.28 -6.95
N GLN A 372 0.29 -14.07 -7.37
CA GLN A 372 1.71 -13.69 -7.49
C GLN A 372 2.46 -13.75 -6.15
N GLN A 373 1.79 -13.43 -5.04
CA GLN A 373 2.30 -13.61 -3.67
C GLN A 373 2.33 -15.09 -3.21
N ASN A 374 1.81 -16.04 -3.98
CA ASN A 374 1.72 -17.46 -3.63
C ASN A 374 2.60 -18.38 -4.51
N LEU A 375 3.35 -17.84 -5.48
CA LEU A 375 4.19 -18.64 -6.38
C LEU A 375 5.30 -19.41 -5.64
N GLN A 376 5.76 -18.85 -4.52
CA GLN A 376 6.90 -19.33 -3.72
C GLN A 376 6.53 -20.42 -2.70
N MET A 377 5.63 -21.35 -3.05
CA MET A 377 5.20 -22.44 -2.16
C MET A 377 6.33 -23.40 -1.76
N GLY A 378 7.40 -23.49 -2.58
CA GLY A 378 8.60 -24.28 -2.27
C GLY A 378 9.34 -23.86 -0.99
N ARG A 379 9.09 -22.66 -0.44
CA ARG A 379 9.53 -22.24 0.91
C ARG A 379 9.09 -23.20 2.03
N LEU A 380 8.06 -24.02 1.82
CA LEU A 380 7.69 -25.07 2.78
C LEU A 380 8.81 -26.10 3.01
N CYS A 381 9.75 -26.23 2.08
CA CYS A 381 10.82 -27.22 2.11
C CYS A 381 11.94 -26.91 3.13
N ASP A 382 11.95 -25.72 3.76
CA ASP A 382 12.82 -25.40 4.92
C ASP A 382 12.67 -26.43 6.07
N ILE A 383 11.58 -27.20 6.09
CA ILE A 383 11.33 -28.37 6.95
C ILE A 383 12.36 -29.52 6.79
N LEU A 384 13.21 -29.48 5.76
CA LEU A 384 14.29 -30.44 5.51
C LEU A 384 15.29 -30.52 6.69
N ASP A 385 15.60 -29.38 7.32
CA ASP A 385 16.26 -29.36 8.62
C ASP A 385 15.27 -29.86 9.68
N ALA A 386 15.59 -30.99 10.32
CA ALA A 386 14.78 -31.60 11.37
C ALA A 386 14.46 -30.68 12.56
N ASN A 387 15.22 -29.59 12.74
CA ASN A 387 15.03 -28.58 13.78
C ASN A 387 14.08 -27.45 13.38
N VAL A 388 13.63 -27.36 12.13
CA VAL A 388 12.73 -26.30 11.67
C VAL A 388 11.26 -26.73 11.80
N ASP A 389 10.45 -25.91 12.43
CA ASP A 389 8.99 -25.89 12.22
C ASP A 389 8.66 -24.74 11.25
N VAL A 390 7.81 -24.95 10.23
CA VAL A 390 7.50 -23.94 9.21
C VAL A 390 6.08 -23.37 9.39
N ILE A 391 5.94 -22.05 9.33
CA ILE A 391 4.63 -21.38 9.19
C ILE A 391 4.62 -20.56 7.91
N TYR A 392 3.79 -20.94 6.95
CA TYR A 392 3.62 -20.22 5.69
C TYR A 392 2.33 -19.39 5.73
N ILE A 393 2.44 -18.08 5.56
CA ILE A 393 1.28 -17.21 5.43
C ILE A 393 0.82 -17.23 3.98
N CYS A 394 -0.37 -17.77 3.72
CA CYS A 394 -0.91 -17.87 2.37
C CYS A 394 -1.83 -16.68 2.07
N PRO A 395 -1.67 -15.95 0.95
CA PRO A 395 -2.57 -14.87 0.53
C PRO A 395 -3.96 -15.37 0.07
N LEU A 396 -4.15 -16.69 -0.05
CA LEU A 396 -5.36 -17.33 -0.56
C LEU A 396 -5.83 -18.45 0.40
N ALA A 397 -7.10 -18.84 0.29
CA ALA A 397 -7.66 -19.94 1.08
C ALA A 397 -7.55 -21.24 0.28
N LEU A 398 -6.61 -22.11 0.66
CA LEU A 398 -6.38 -23.38 -0.04
C LEU A 398 -7.57 -24.35 0.12
N SER A 399 -7.97 -24.99 -0.97
CA SER A 399 -8.88 -26.15 -0.95
C SER A 399 -8.26 -27.37 -0.26
N GLU A 400 -9.11 -28.27 0.26
CA GLU A 400 -8.68 -29.51 0.91
C GLU A 400 -7.83 -30.39 -0.02
N GLU A 401 -8.12 -30.36 -1.32
CA GLU A 401 -7.33 -30.98 -2.40
C GLU A 401 -5.86 -30.54 -2.37
N LEU A 402 -5.59 -29.23 -2.26
CA LEU A 402 -4.23 -28.68 -2.20
C LEU A 402 -3.57 -28.90 -0.84
N VAL A 403 -4.31 -28.83 0.27
CA VAL A 403 -3.77 -29.14 1.61
C VAL A 403 -3.32 -30.61 1.67
N GLN A 404 -4.13 -31.54 1.14
CA GLN A 404 -3.74 -32.94 1.03
C GLN A 404 -2.56 -33.16 0.07
N TYR A 405 -2.46 -32.39 -1.01
CA TYR A 405 -1.31 -32.42 -1.92
C TYR A 405 -0.01 -32.04 -1.21
N TYR A 406 0.04 -30.90 -0.53
CA TYR A 406 1.25 -30.46 0.18
C TYR A 406 1.58 -31.33 1.40
N ASN A 407 0.58 -31.86 2.12
CA ASN A 407 0.80 -32.88 3.17
C ASN A 407 1.55 -34.11 2.61
N LYS A 408 1.10 -34.65 1.46
CA LYS A 408 1.76 -35.79 0.81
C LYS A 408 3.15 -35.43 0.31
N LEU A 409 3.28 -34.33 -0.45
CA LEU A 409 4.54 -33.89 -1.06
C LEU A 409 5.65 -33.74 -0.02
N LEU A 410 5.38 -33.11 1.13
CA LEU A 410 6.36 -32.97 2.20
C LEU A 410 6.62 -34.30 2.92
N GLY A 411 5.60 -35.15 3.09
CA GLY A 411 5.73 -36.48 3.68
C GLY A 411 6.66 -37.43 2.91
N LEU A 412 6.92 -37.16 1.62
CA LEU A 412 7.79 -37.98 0.78
C LEU A 412 9.26 -38.02 1.21
N GLN A 413 9.76 -37.12 2.07
CA GLN A 413 11.22 -37.04 2.33
C GLN A 413 11.83 -38.34 2.89
N ALA A 414 11.07 -39.08 3.69
CA ALA A 414 11.51 -40.38 4.19
C ALA A 414 11.51 -41.45 3.07
N ALA A 415 10.49 -41.46 2.21
CA ALA A 415 10.42 -42.31 1.02
C ALA A 415 11.53 -41.99 -0.02
N VAL A 416 11.87 -40.71 -0.20
CA VAL A 416 13.02 -40.24 -1.02
C VAL A 416 14.37 -40.70 -0.44
N ARG A 417 14.46 -40.95 0.87
CA ARG A 417 15.67 -41.48 1.51
C ARG A 417 15.78 -43.00 1.45
N SER A 418 14.66 -43.73 1.46
CA SER A 418 14.65 -45.20 1.43
C SER A 418 14.44 -45.81 0.04
N GLY A 419 13.88 -45.06 -0.92
CA GLY A 419 13.38 -45.58 -2.19
C GLY A 419 12.05 -46.35 -2.08
N SER A 420 11.38 -46.30 -0.91
CA SER A 420 10.12 -47.00 -0.66
C SER A 420 8.97 -46.02 -0.39
N PRO A 421 7.88 -46.03 -1.19
CA PRO A 421 6.70 -45.21 -0.94
C PRO A 421 6.01 -45.46 0.42
N GLU A 422 6.25 -46.62 1.05
CA GLU A 422 5.65 -47.00 2.33
C GLU A 422 6.20 -46.19 3.53
N ASP A 423 7.41 -45.64 3.42
CA ASP A 423 8.07 -44.87 4.49
C ASP A 423 7.58 -43.40 4.58
N MET A 424 6.54 -43.01 3.84
CA MET A 424 6.00 -41.64 3.83
C MET A 424 5.60 -41.17 5.24
N ALA A 425 6.20 -40.07 5.71
CA ALA A 425 6.00 -39.55 7.05
C ALA A 425 4.83 -38.55 7.13
N ASP A 426 4.09 -38.54 8.24
CA ASP A 426 3.15 -37.45 8.54
C ASP A 426 3.90 -36.26 9.16
N LEU A 427 3.86 -35.11 8.50
CA LEU A 427 4.54 -33.88 8.90
C LEU A 427 3.59 -32.75 9.32
N GLN A 428 2.28 -33.01 9.47
CA GLN A 428 1.25 -31.99 9.77
C GLN A 428 1.50 -31.17 11.05
N ASP A 429 2.27 -31.69 12.02
CA ASP A 429 2.63 -30.93 13.22
C ASP A 429 3.84 -30.00 13.01
N ARG A 430 4.69 -30.27 12.02
CA ARG A 430 5.93 -29.53 11.71
C ARG A 430 5.73 -28.37 10.73
N PHE A 431 4.73 -28.38 9.86
CA PHE A 431 4.39 -27.22 9.02
C PHE A 431 2.93 -26.78 9.16
N ARG A 432 2.66 -25.48 9.01
CA ARG A 432 1.31 -24.91 9.10
C ARG A 432 1.10 -23.82 8.07
N ILE A 433 0.14 -24.02 7.16
CA ILE A 433 -0.30 -22.98 6.22
C ILE A 433 -1.43 -22.18 6.88
N LEU A 434 -1.29 -20.86 6.91
CA LEU A 434 -2.26 -19.95 7.55
C LEU A 434 -2.70 -18.84 6.58
N THR A 435 -3.97 -18.86 6.19
CA THR A 435 -4.61 -17.76 5.45
C THR A 435 -5.10 -16.67 6.41
N PRO A 436 -4.69 -15.40 6.26
CA PRO A 436 -5.18 -14.31 7.09
C PRO A 436 -6.68 -14.03 6.87
N GLU A 437 -7.48 -13.84 7.92
CA GLU A 437 -8.93 -13.70 7.76
C GLU A 437 -9.39 -12.44 7.00
N ALA A 438 -8.52 -11.44 6.85
CA ALA A 438 -8.84 -10.19 6.16
C ALA A 438 -8.67 -10.24 4.63
N ILE A 439 -8.25 -11.35 4.01
CA ILE A 439 -7.98 -11.44 2.55
C ILE A 439 -9.15 -10.91 1.69
N ASN A 440 -10.39 -11.24 2.06
CA ASN A 440 -11.60 -10.84 1.32
C ASN A 440 -12.24 -9.55 1.84
N SER A 441 -11.59 -8.83 2.77
CA SER A 441 -12.12 -7.59 3.36
C SER A 441 -11.84 -6.34 2.53
N PHE A 442 -10.93 -6.41 1.57
CA PHE A 442 -10.45 -5.27 0.78
C PHE A 442 -10.34 -5.57 -0.74
N PRO A 443 -11.38 -6.11 -1.40
CA PRO A 443 -11.28 -6.60 -2.77
C PRO A 443 -10.94 -5.52 -3.82
N GLU A 444 -11.26 -4.24 -3.54
CA GLU A 444 -10.93 -3.10 -4.39
C GLU A 444 -9.50 -2.56 -4.15
N HIS A 445 -8.68 -3.22 -3.33
CA HIS A 445 -7.34 -2.75 -2.94
C HIS A 445 -6.29 -3.83 -3.10
N HIS A 446 -5.29 -3.57 -3.95
CA HIS A 446 -4.14 -4.45 -4.16
C HIS A 446 -3.15 -4.36 -2.98
N LEU A 447 -3.56 -4.86 -1.81
CA LEU A 447 -2.77 -4.85 -0.57
C LEU A 447 -1.69 -5.95 -0.60
N CYS A 448 -0.49 -5.63 -0.08
CA CYS A 448 0.55 -6.64 0.14
C CYS A 448 0.19 -7.52 1.36
N LEU A 449 0.69 -8.76 1.36
CA LEU A 449 0.32 -9.79 2.34
C LEU A 449 0.63 -9.36 3.79
N ALA A 450 1.73 -8.64 4.02
CA ALA A 450 2.06 -8.09 5.33
C ALA A 450 0.98 -7.11 5.85
N THR A 451 0.42 -6.27 4.97
CA THR A 451 -0.71 -5.37 5.31
C THR A 451 -1.98 -6.17 5.62
N VAL A 452 -2.28 -7.20 4.84
CA VAL A 452 -3.48 -8.05 5.05
C VAL A 452 -3.37 -8.84 6.36
N LEU A 453 -2.20 -9.41 6.66
CA LEU A 453 -1.92 -10.08 7.92
C LEU A 453 -1.98 -9.11 9.12
N ARG A 454 -1.44 -7.90 8.98
CA ARG A 454 -1.55 -6.83 10.00
C ARG A 454 -3.02 -6.48 10.30
N TYR A 455 -3.92 -6.58 9.32
CA TYR A 455 -5.36 -6.37 9.49
C TYR A 455 -6.15 -7.63 9.89
N SER A 456 -5.46 -8.76 10.16
CA SER A 456 -6.04 -10.06 10.52
C SER A 456 -5.76 -10.43 11.99
N PRO A 457 -6.44 -9.81 12.97
CA PRO A 457 -6.13 -9.95 14.39
C PRO A 457 -6.28 -11.37 14.95
N ARG A 458 -7.18 -12.21 14.40
CA ARG A 458 -7.33 -13.61 14.83
C ARG A 458 -6.14 -14.44 14.35
N THR A 459 -5.67 -14.21 13.13
CA THR A 459 -4.46 -14.86 12.60
C THR A 459 -3.22 -14.41 13.37
N MET A 460 -3.10 -13.12 13.71
CA MET A 460 -2.04 -12.61 14.58
C MET A 460 -2.07 -13.23 16.00
N GLN A 461 -3.24 -13.37 16.60
CA GLN A 461 -3.41 -14.08 17.89
C GLN A 461 -3.05 -15.57 17.79
N ARG A 462 -3.44 -16.25 16.69
CA ARG A 462 -3.08 -17.64 16.43
C ARG A 462 -1.56 -17.80 16.27
N LEU A 463 -0.89 -16.89 15.58
CA LEU A 463 0.57 -16.85 15.47
C LEU A 463 1.23 -16.66 16.85
N GLN A 464 0.81 -15.66 17.63
CA GLN A 464 1.33 -15.44 18.98
C GLN A 464 1.21 -16.68 19.88
N ALA A 465 0.10 -17.43 19.78
CA ALA A 465 -0.10 -18.68 20.53
C ALA A 465 0.79 -19.84 20.03
N LEU A 466 1.07 -19.94 18.73
CA LEU A 466 1.95 -20.97 18.17
C LEU A 466 3.44 -20.72 18.48
N LEU A 467 3.83 -19.46 18.57
CA LEU A 467 5.21 -19.01 18.81
C LEU A 467 5.59 -18.92 20.29
N GLN A 468 4.62 -19.06 21.20
CA GLN A 468 4.83 -18.88 22.64
C GLN A 468 5.89 -19.87 23.18
N GLY A 469 7.03 -19.33 23.62
CA GLY A 469 8.14 -20.12 24.18
C GLY A 469 9.03 -20.82 23.15
N ARG A 470 8.96 -20.47 21.86
CA ARG A 470 9.85 -20.97 20.80
C ARG A 470 10.80 -19.88 20.30
N ASP A 471 12.03 -20.24 19.94
CA ASP A 471 12.86 -19.39 19.10
C ASP A 471 12.22 -19.31 17.69
N ALA A 472 12.06 -18.11 17.14
CA ALA A 472 11.40 -17.92 15.86
C ALA A 472 11.84 -16.63 15.15
N PHE A 473 11.71 -16.59 13.82
CA PHE A 473 11.94 -15.40 13.00
C PHE A 473 11.07 -15.36 11.75
N VAL A 474 10.83 -14.15 11.22
CA VAL A 474 10.13 -13.95 9.95
C VAL A 474 11.12 -13.94 8.79
N VAL A 475 10.75 -14.56 7.66
CA VAL A 475 11.40 -14.39 6.36
C VAL A 475 10.38 -13.77 5.40
N GLY A 476 10.67 -12.56 4.93
CA GLY A 476 9.78 -11.80 4.06
C GLY A 476 9.79 -12.24 2.59
N GLY A 477 9.05 -11.49 1.78
CA GLY A 477 9.23 -11.36 0.33
C GLY A 477 9.99 -10.06 0.05
N VAL A 478 9.36 -9.14 -0.68
CA VAL A 478 9.85 -7.78 -0.90
C VAL A 478 9.55 -6.93 0.35
N PRO A 479 10.55 -6.31 1.01
CA PRO A 479 10.35 -5.63 2.29
C PRO A 479 9.37 -4.43 2.28
N HIS A 480 8.39 -4.43 3.19
CA HIS A 480 7.45 -3.32 3.40
C HIS A 480 7.42 -2.85 4.87
N LEU A 481 6.91 -1.64 5.11
CA LEU A 481 6.77 -1.07 6.45
C LEU A 481 5.81 -1.87 7.36
N ASP A 482 4.94 -2.69 6.77
CA ASP A 482 4.06 -3.58 7.53
C ASP A 482 4.74 -4.88 7.97
N ASP A 483 5.81 -5.35 7.32
CA ASP A 483 6.59 -6.50 7.80
C ASP A 483 7.24 -6.18 9.15
N LEU A 484 7.78 -4.96 9.30
CA LEU A 484 8.29 -4.45 10.58
C LEU A 484 7.18 -4.40 11.65
N ALA A 485 5.98 -3.95 11.28
CA ALA A 485 4.85 -3.86 12.19
C ALA A 485 4.26 -5.24 12.56
N VAL A 486 4.33 -6.24 11.68
CA VAL A 486 3.97 -7.63 11.97
C VAL A 486 5.00 -8.27 12.89
N ALA A 487 6.29 -8.21 12.53
CA ALA A 487 7.38 -8.79 13.32
C ALA A 487 7.40 -8.24 14.76
N ASP A 488 7.21 -6.93 14.93
CA ASP A 488 7.17 -6.30 16.25
C ASP A 488 5.92 -6.70 17.08
N GLN A 489 4.76 -6.89 16.43
CA GLN A 489 3.54 -7.40 17.10
C GLN A 489 3.64 -8.89 17.48
N LEU A 490 4.34 -9.69 16.69
CA LEU A 490 4.68 -11.08 17.00
C LEU A 490 5.87 -11.20 17.98
N GLN A 491 6.57 -10.10 18.22
CA GLN A 491 7.79 -9.99 19.04
C GLN A 491 8.99 -10.83 18.55
N VAL A 492 9.04 -11.14 17.26
CA VAL A 492 10.14 -11.90 16.63
C VAL A 492 11.02 -11.00 15.76
N PRO A 493 12.31 -11.33 15.54
CA PRO A 493 13.13 -10.66 14.53
C PRO A 493 12.66 -10.97 13.11
N LEU A 494 13.04 -10.10 12.18
CA LEU A 494 12.86 -10.25 10.73
C LEU A 494 14.25 -10.52 10.10
N LEU A 495 14.37 -11.61 9.35
CA LEU A 495 15.51 -11.86 8.46
C LEU A 495 15.20 -11.21 7.11
N GLY A 496 15.69 -9.98 6.93
CA GLY A 496 15.47 -9.18 5.74
C GLY A 496 15.99 -7.75 5.93
N SER A 497 16.11 -7.03 4.81
CA SER A 497 16.61 -5.66 4.78
C SER A 497 15.59 -4.67 5.31
N GLU A 498 16.05 -3.51 5.79
CA GLU A 498 15.15 -2.40 6.09
C GLU A 498 14.40 -1.96 4.81
N PRO A 499 13.07 -1.73 4.84
CA PRO A 499 12.31 -1.34 3.66
C PRO A 499 12.84 -0.10 2.93
N ALA A 500 13.40 0.88 3.64
CA ALA A 500 14.00 2.07 3.01
C ALA A 500 15.33 1.78 2.30
N VAL A 501 16.14 0.85 2.84
CA VAL A 501 17.37 0.38 2.19
C VAL A 501 17.04 -0.48 0.97
N ALA A 502 16.08 -1.40 1.11
CA ALA A 502 15.60 -2.23 0.00
C ALA A 502 15.04 -1.37 -1.15
N GLN A 503 14.14 -0.42 -0.85
CA GLN A 503 13.56 0.49 -1.86
C GLN A 503 14.59 1.39 -2.54
N LEU A 504 15.71 1.71 -1.88
CA LEU A 504 16.79 2.49 -2.51
C LEU A 504 17.61 1.66 -3.50
N TYR A 505 17.94 0.41 -3.16
CA TYR A 505 18.92 -0.39 -3.91
C TYR A 505 18.31 -1.45 -4.86
N SER A 506 17.01 -1.79 -4.74
CA SER A 506 16.29 -2.59 -5.75
C SER A 506 15.87 -1.79 -6.99
N THR A 507 16.02 -0.46 -7.00
CA THR A 507 15.84 0.33 -8.23
C THR A 507 16.98 0.05 -9.21
N LYS A 508 16.74 0.20 -10.52
CA LYS A 508 17.76 -0.08 -11.55
C LYS A 508 18.97 0.87 -11.46
N SER A 509 18.74 2.12 -11.08
CA SER A 509 19.78 3.10 -10.75
C SER A 509 20.45 2.77 -9.41
N GLY A 510 19.69 2.24 -8.44
CA GLY A 510 20.18 1.75 -7.15
C GLY A 510 21.13 0.55 -7.26
N SER A 511 20.78 -0.45 -8.06
CA SER A 511 21.58 -1.66 -8.30
C SER A 511 22.90 -1.32 -8.99
N LYS A 512 22.88 -0.44 -9.99
CA LYS A 512 24.12 0.11 -10.60
C LYS A 512 25.06 0.76 -9.58
N ARG A 513 24.55 1.45 -8.55
CA ARG A 513 25.40 2.00 -7.47
C ARG A 513 26.03 0.91 -6.60
N ILE A 514 25.34 -0.21 -6.37
CA ILE A 514 25.92 -1.39 -5.72
C ILE A 514 27.05 -1.96 -6.58
N PHE A 515 26.78 -2.27 -7.85
CA PHE A 515 27.75 -2.89 -8.76
C PHE A 515 29.00 -2.02 -8.98
N ALA A 516 28.83 -0.71 -9.16
CA ALA A 516 29.94 0.24 -9.24
C ALA A 516 30.77 0.25 -7.94
N SER A 517 30.15 0.11 -6.76
CA SER A 517 30.88 0.00 -5.48
C SER A 517 31.51 -1.37 -5.23
N ALA A 518 31.04 -2.42 -5.91
CA ALA A 518 31.61 -3.77 -5.87
C ALA A 518 32.79 -3.96 -6.85
N GLY A 519 32.95 -3.06 -7.84
CA GLY A 519 33.97 -3.21 -8.88
C GLY A 519 33.77 -4.46 -9.73
N VAL A 520 32.51 -4.74 -10.09
CA VAL A 520 32.13 -5.81 -11.02
C VAL A 520 31.79 -5.23 -12.41
N PRO A 521 31.94 -6.01 -13.51
CA PRO A 521 31.53 -5.54 -14.83
C PRO A 521 30.00 -5.35 -14.90
N THR A 522 29.58 -4.29 -15.59
CA THR A 522 28.18 -3.94 -15.86
C THR A 522 28.04 -3.46 -17.30
N PRO A 523 26.86 -3.47 -17.92
CA PRO A 523 26.67 -2.92 -19.25
C PRO A 523 27.02 -1.41 -19.29
N PRO A 524 27.69 -0.92 -20.34
CA PRO A 524 27.82 0.51 -20.60
C PRO A 524 26.45 1.20 -20.56
N GLY A 525 26.32 2.30 -19.83
CA GLY A 525 25.04 2.99 -19.67
C GLY A 525 24.93 3.88 -18.44
N GLU A 526 23.90 4.72 -18.43
CA GLU A 526 23.67 5.78 -17.43
C GLU A 526 22.34 5.58 -16.69
N GLY A 527 22.17 6.17 -15.51
CA GLY A 527 20.99 6.02 -14.63
C GLY A 527 20.59 7.33 -13.97
N ASP A 528 19.60 7.29 -13.07
CA ASP A 528 18.98 8.47 -12.42
C ASP A 528 18.42 9.49 -13.44
N ILE A 529 17.93 9.02 -14.59
CA ILE A 529 17.46 9.87 -15.70
C ILE A 529 15.99 10.27 -15.48
N HIS A 530 15.74 11.57 -15.26
CA HIS A 530 14.40 12.12 -14.97
C HIS A 530 13.91 13.17 -15.99
N SER A 531 14.74 13.58 -16.95
CA SER A 531 14.40 14.56 -18.00
C SER A 531 14.60 14.00 -19.41
N ARG A 532 13.82 14.48 -20.38
CA ARG A 532 13.95 14.06 -21.79
C ARG A 532 15.27 14.56 -22.38
N GLU A 533 15.71 15.73 -21.95
CA GLU A 533 16.98 16.36 -22.31
C GLU A 533 18.15 15.52 -21.77
N GLN A 534 18.08 15.07 -20.51
CA GLN A 534 19.04 14.12 -19.93
C GLN A 534 19.08 12.81 -20.74
N LEU A 535 17.93 12.19 -21.02
CA LEU A 535 17.84 10.94 -21.80
C LEU A 535 18.53 11.07 -23.16
N LEU A 536 18.25 12.15 -23.89
CA LEU A 536 18.82 12.40 -25.21
C LEU A 536 20.33 12.69 -25.15
N GLN A 537 20.79 13.47 -24.16
CA GLN A 537 22.20 13.78 -23.97
C GLN A 537 23.00 12.51 -23.59
N ALA A 538 22.53 11.77 -22.58
CA ALA A 538 23.10 10.51 -22.13
C ALA A 538 23.22 9.51 -23.29
N LEU A 539 22.11 9.25 -23.99
CA LEU A 539 22.09 8.31 -25.11
C LEU A 539 23.00 8.76 -26.26
N SER A 540 23.07 10.06 -26.57
CA SER A 540 23.96 10.58 -27.62
C SER A 540 25.43 10.30 -27.30
N GLN A 541 25.84 10.53 -26.05
CA GLN A 541 27.20 10.28 -25.59
C GLN A 541 27.52 8.77 -25.55
N LEU A 542 26.60 7.98 -25.00
CA LEU A 542 26.72 6.52 -24.91
C LEU A 542 26.88 5.85 -26.28
N ILE A 543 26.11 6.27 -27.28
CA ILE A 543 26.26 5.79 -28.67
C ILE A 543 27.62 6.18 -29.26
N LEU A 544 28.03 7.44 -29.07
CA LEU A 544 29.26 7.98 -29.64
C LEU A 544 30.53 7.31 -29.09
N ASP A 545 30.47 6.88 -27.83
CA ASP A 545 31.58 6.19 -27.16
C ASP A 545 31.54 4.66 -27.35
N ASN A 546 30.36 4.07 -27.63
CA ASN A 546 30.16 2.62 -27.77
C ASN A 546 29.53 2.27 -29.14
N LEU A 547 30.14 2.72 -30.24
CA LEU A 547 29.59 2.61 -31.61
C LEU A 547 29.33 1.17 -32.11
N GLU A 548 29.89 0.14 -31.47
CA GLU A 548 29.56 -1.27 -31.74
C GLU A 548 28.23 -1.75 -31.12
N VAL A 549 27.64 -1.01 -30.17
CA VAL A 549 26.38 -1.38 -29.50
C VAL A 549 25.19 -1.06 -30.40
N GLN A 550 24.69 -2.09 -31.10
CA GLN A 550 23.52 -1.97 -31.98
C GLN A 550 22.22 -1.65 -31.23
N ARG A 551 22.00 -2.32 -30.09
CA ARG A 551 20.76 -2.29 -29.32
C ARG A 551 20.96 -1.62 -27.96
N TRP A 552 20.09 -0.67 -27.66
CA TRP A 552 20.03 0.00 -26.36
C TRP A 552 18.74 -0.37 -25.63
N LEU A 553 18.86 -0.69 -24.34
CA LEU A 553 17.76 -0.93 -23.43
C LEU A 553 17.43 0.33 -22.63
N PHE A 554 16.15 0.51 -22.34
CA PHE A 554 15.63 1.48 -21.39
C PHE A 554 14.91 0.71 -20.30
N LYS A 555 15.35 0.85 -19.05
CA LYS A 555 14.75 0.20 -17.86
C LYS A 555 14.19 1.28 -16.94
N VAL A 556 12.93 1.18 -16.56
CA VAL A 556 12.29 2.05 -15.56
C VAL A 556 12.70 1.61 -14.14
N ASP A 557 13.01 2.55 -13.25
CA ASP A 557 13.65 2.26 -11.95
C ASP A 557 12.81 1.38 -11.00
N ASP A 558 11.51 1.68 -10.86
CA ASP A 558 10.58 1.02 -9.93
C ASP A 558 9.98 -0.30 -10.51
N GLU A 559 10.44 -0.77 -11.68
CA GLU A 559 9.78 -1.85 -12.43
C GLU A 559 10.51 -3.20 -12.37
N HIS A 560 9.72 -4.27 -12.30
CA HIS A 560 10.20 -5.62 -11.94
C HIS A 560 9.78 -6.66 -13.00
N GLY A 561 10.51 -7.78 -13.13
CA GLY A 561 10.17 -8.88 -14.04
C GLY A 561 10.12 -8.49 -15.53
N GLY A 562 10.98 -7.56 -15.94
CA GLY A 562 11.06 -7.00 -17.30
C GLY A 562 9.84 -6.20 -17.76
N ASN A 563 8.87 -5.91 -16.87
CA ASN A 563 7.64 -5.20 -17.23
C ASN A 563 7.86 -3.72 -17.60
N GLY A 564 8.93 -3.11 -17.10
CA GLY A 564 9.36 -1.74 -17.39
C GLY A 564 10.60 -1.66 -18.27
N THR A 565 10.81 -2.67 -19.12
CA THR A 565 11.90 -2.65 -20.12
C THR A 565 11.35 -2.26 -21.49
N ALA A 566 12.09 -1.44 -22.22
CA ALA A 566 11.94 -1.20 -23.66
C ALA A 566 13.32 -1.30 -24.34
N PHE A 567 13.36 -1.49 -25.66
CA PHE A 567 14.63 -1.53 -26.41
C PHE A 567 14.52 -0.81 -27.75
N CYS A 568 15.66 -0.43 -28.33
CA CYS A 568 15.75 0.14 -29.67
C CYS A 568 17.06 -0.25 -30.36
N ASP A 569 16.98 -0.66 -31.63
CA ASP A 569 18.13 -1.01 -32.49
C ASP A 569 18.69 0.26 -33.15
N VAL A 570 19.19 1.19 -32.33
CA VAL A 570 19.47 2.58 -32.73
C VAL A 570 20.42 2.68 -33.92
N ILE A 571 21.49 1.88 -33.95
CA ILE A 571 22.50 1.92 -35.03
C ILE A 571 21.89 1.56 -36.40
N SER A 572 20.85 0.73 -36.43
CA SER A 572 20.12 0.33 -37.64
C SER A 572 19.24 1.44 -38.23
N HIS A 573 19.03 2.53 -37.50
CA HIS A 573 18.09 3.61 -37.84
C HIS A 573 18.71 5.02 -37.80
N LEU A 574 20.03 5.12 -37.54
CA LEU A 574 20.75 6.38 -37.37
C LEU A 574 21.40 6.83 -38.69
N GLU A 575 20.82 7.82 -39.36
CA GLU A 575 21.23 8.27 -40.70
C GLU A 575 22.68 8.80 -40.74
N CYS A 576 23.15 9.45 -39.67
CA CYS A 576 24.54 9.91 -39.60
C CYS A 576 25.58 8.80 -39.39
N TYR A 577 25.19 7.57 -39.02
CA TYR A 577 26.13 6.52 -38.64
C TYR A 577 27.16 6.15 -39.73
N PRO A 578 26.79 5.97 -41.02
CA PRO A 578 27.76 5.69 -42.09
C PRO A 578 28.67 6.88 -42.44
N TRP A 579 28.40 8.07 -41.91
CA TRP A 579 29.36 9.18 -41.92
C TRP A 579 30.32 9.09 -40.73
N ILE A 580 29.80 8.90 -39.50
CA ILE A 580 30.61 8.74 -38.28
C ILE A 580 31.63 7.61 -38.43
N GLN A 581 31.23 6.47 -38.99
CA GLN A 581 32.15 5.36 -39.27
C GLN A 581 33.32 5.75 -40.18
N ARG A 582 33.07 6.57 -41.22
CA ARG A 582 34.13 6.99 -42.17
C ARG A 582 35.10 7.99 -41.53
N GLU A 583 34.60 8.94 -40.75
CA GLU A 583 35.46 9.86 -40.00
C GLU A 583 36.32 9.10 -38.96
N ARG A 584 35.73 8.11 -38.25
CA ARG A 584 36.47 7.22 -37.32
C ARG A 584 37.48 6.29 -38.03
N GLN A 585 37.28 5.97 -39.31
CA GLN A 585 38.26 5.22 -40.12
C GLN A 585 39.36 6.13 -40.69
N GLY A 586 39.07 7.41 -40.93
CA GLY A 586 40.05 8.41 -41.38
C GLY A 586 40.97 8.93 -40.27
N HIS A 587 40.59 8.77 -39.00
CA HIS A 587 41.33 9.23 -37.83
C HIS A 587 41.64 8.08 -36.85
N GLY A 588 42.90 7.97 -36.41
CA GLY A 588 43.28 7.03 -35.35
C GLY A 588 42.49 7.25 -34.05
N PRO A 589 42.30 6.24 -33.20
CA PRO A 589 41.35 6.27 -32.07
C PRO A 589 41.64 7.34 -31.00
N GLU A 590 42.88 7.82 -30.92
CA GLU A 590 43.25 8.97 -30.08
C GLU A 590 42.88 10.30 -30.75
N VAL A 591 43.24 10.47 -32.03
CA VAL A 591 42.88 11.65 -32.84
C VAL A 591 41.37 11.82 -32.95
N TRP A 592 40.60 10.73 -33.02
CA TRP A 592 39.13 10.78 -32.99
C TRP A 592 38.58 11.37 -31.67
N ARG A 593 39.20 11.10 -30.53
CA ARG A 593 38.71 11.58 -29.22
C ARG A 593 38.78 13.11 -29.08
N GLU A 594 39.75 13.75 -29.74
CA GLU A 594 40.00 15.20 -29.71
C GLU A 594 39.52 15.92 -30.99
N SER A 595 39.00 15.20 -31.98
CA SER A 595 38.59 15.77 -33.27
C SER A 595 37.29 16.59 -33.16
N PRO A 596 37.21 17.79 -33.78
CA PRO A 596 35.95 18.53 -33.95
C PRO A 596 34.85 17.72 -34.66
N ALA A 597 35.22 16.68 -35.43
CA ALA A 597 34.25 15.76 -36.03
C ALA A 597 33.45 14.96 -34.98
N ARG A 598 33.99 14.74 -33.78
CA ARG A 598 33.32 14.06 -32.66
C ARG A 598 32.24 14.94 -32.03
N GLU A 599 32.48 16.23 -31.84
CA GLU A 599 31.45 17.20 -31.44
C GLU A 599 30.33 17.28 -32.48
N LEU A 600 30.71 17.35 -33.77
CA LEU A 600 29.75 17.41 -34.88
C LEU A 600 28.93 16.10 -35.01
N ALA A 601 29.52 14.95 -34.69
CA ALA A 601 28.82 13.68 -34.56
C ALA A 601 27.81 13.69 -33.41
N LEU A 602 28.18 14.17 -32.21
CA LEU A 602 27.27 14.29 -31.07
C LEU A 602 26.06 15.18 -31.42
N VAL A 603 26.30 16.31 -32.12
CA VAL A 603 25.23 17.20 -32.59
C VAL A 603 24.28 16.47 -33.55
N LYS A 604 24.79 15.74 -34.54
CA LYS A 604 23.94 14.96 -35.48
C LYS A 604 23.11 13.89 -34.76
N ILE A 605 23.74 13.08 -33.90
CA ILE A 605 23.04 12.04 -33.11
C ILE A 605 21.91 12.68 -32.30
N SER A 606 22.18 13.77 -31.59
CA SER A 606 21.18 14.44 -30.75
C SER A 606 20.00 15.06 -31.52
N GLN A 607 20.17 15.35 -32.82
CA GLN A 607 19.11 15.84 -33.71
C GLN A 607 18.25 14.71 -34.29
N GLU A 608 18.84 13.54 -34.58
CA GLU A 608 18.17 12.37 -35.15
C GLU A 608 17.40 11.57 -34.07
N LEU A 609 17.99 11.38 -32.88
CA LEU A 609 17.43 10.56 -31.79
C LEU A 609 15.96 10.88 -31.39
N PRO A 610 15.51 12.15 -31.28
CA PRO A 610 14.13 12.44 -30.85
C PRO A 610 13.05 11.89 -31.79
N GLY A 611 13.36 11.79 -33.10
CA GLY A 611 12.47 11.22 -34.11
C GLY A 611 12.64 9.70 -34.25
N LEU A 612 13.88 9.21 -34.11
CA LEU A 612 14.22 7.79 -34.13
C LEU A 612 13.53 7.05 -32.97
N LEU A 613 13.69 7.53 -31.74
CA LEU A 613 13.13 6.87 -30.55
C LEU A 613 11.60 6.78 -30.60
N ALA A 614 10.94 7.82 -31.11
CA ALA A 614 9.48 7.87 -31.24
C ALA A 614 8.92 6.90 -32.31
N GLN A 615 9.76 6.36 -33.19
CA GLN A 615 9.36 5.41 -34.25
C GLN A 615 9.85 3.98 -33.99
N HIS A 616 10.97 3.81 -33.28
CA HIS A 616 11.70 2.55 -33.21
C HIS A 616 11.90 1.96 -31.80
N VAL A 617 11.48 2.63 -30.72
CA VAL A 617 11.50 2.01 -29.37
C VAL A 617 10.33 1.05 -29.20
N GLN A 618 10.62 -0.17 -28.77
CA GLN A 618 9.65 -1.24 -28.53
C GLN A 618 9.60 -1.59 -27.03
N PRO A 619 8.49 -1.29 -26.32
CA PRO A 619 8.27 -1.75 -24.95
C PRO A 619 8.05 -3.26 -24.87
N VAL A 620 8.78 -3.95 -23.99
CA VAL A 620 8.74 -5.43 -23.86
C VAL A 620 7.39 -5.93 -23.35
N ASN A 621 6.67 -5.13 -22.54
CA ASN A 621 5.29 -5.40 -22.15
C ASN A 621 4.33 -4.36 -22.75
N GLU A 622 3.95 -4.57 -24.02
CA GLU A 622 2.95 -3.75 -24.74
C GLU A 622 1.60 -3.66 -24.02
N LYS A 623 1.19 -4.70 -23.27
CA LYS A 623 -0.07 -4.67 -22.49
C LYS A 623 -0.04 -3.62 -21.38
N ARG A 624 1.14 -3.34 -20.81
CA ARG A 624 1.37 -2.29 -19.82
C ARG A 624 1.70 -0.94 -20.47
N PHE A 625 2.58 -0.96 -21.47
CA PHE A 625 3.10 0.21 -22.15
C PHE A 625 2.81 0.14 -23.67
N PRO A 626 1.57 0.41 -24.11
CA PRO A 626 1.17 0.26 -25.51
C PRO A 626 1.68 1.38 -26.44
N THR A 627 2.38 2.39 -25.92
CA THR A 627 3.10 3.40 -26.72
C THR A 627 4.38 3.84 -26.00
N TRP A 628 5.35 4.32 -26.77
CA TRP A 628 6.58 4.92 -26.24
C TRP A 628 6.29 6.11 -25.30
N GLU A 629 5.31 6.97 -25.61
CA GLU A 629 4.99 8.13 -24.76
C GLU A 629 4.55 7.74 -23.35
N LYS A 630 3.80 6.63 -23.21
CA LYS A 630 3.40 6.10 -21.90
C LYS A 630 4.58 5.52 -21.14
N PHE A 631 5.45 4.78 -21.83
CA PHE A 631 6.68 4.26 -21.25
C PHE A 631 7.57 5.41 -20.76
N LEU A 632 7.85 6.38 -21.65
CA LEU A 632 8.69 7.54 -21.38
C LEU A 632 8.12 8.43 -20.27
N GLN A 633 6.79 8.61 -20.21
CA GLN A 633 6.18 9.34 -19.10
C GLN A 633 6.47 8.67 -17.75
N THR A 634 6.34 7.35 -17.66
CA THR A 634 6.63 6.61 -16.42
C THR A 634 8.13 6.61 -16.10
N PHE A 635 8.99 6.33 -17.10
CA PHE A 635 10.45 6.39 -17.01
C PHE A 635 10.94 7.73 -16.43
N LEU A 636 10.51 8.86 -16.99
CA LEU A 636 10.91 10.18 -16.51
C LEU A 636 10.32 10.52 -15.14
N THR A 637 9.13 10.01 -14.81
CA THR A 637 8.46 10.28 -13.52
C THR A 637 9.08 9.51 -12.36
N GLN A 638 9.51 8.26 -12.58
CA GLN A 638 10.09 7.40 -11.55
C GLN A 638 11.62 7.50 -11.49
N GLY A 639 12.25 7.76 -12.64
CA GLY A 639 13.67 7.48 -12.86
C GLY A 639 13.84 6.28 -13.78
N GLY A 640 14.98 6.21 -14.45
CA GLY A 640 15.31 5.07 -15.29
C GLY A 640 16.75 5.08 -15.77
N VAL A 641 17.10 3.97 -16.42
CA VAL A 641 18.45 3.58 -16.81
C VAL A 641 18.49 3.27 -18.30
N ILE A 642 19.55 3.74 -18.96
CA ILE A 642 19.98 3.28 -20.28
C ILE A 642 21.04 2.19 -20.09
N GLU A 643 20.97 1.10 -20.87
CA GLU A 643 22.00 0.06 -20.92
C GLU A 643 22.28 -0.40 -22.35
N ALA A 644 23.54 -0.69 -22.64
CA ALA A 644 23.94 -1.43 -23.84
C ALA A 644 23.46 -2.87 -23.74
N PHE A 645 22.80 -3.38 -24.78
CA PHE A 645 22.59 -4.81 -24.94
C PHE A 645 23.85 -5.44 -25.58
N PRO A 646 24.31 -6.62 -25.14
CA PRO A 646 25.53 -7.23 -25.68
C PRO A 646 25.45 -7.48 -27.20
N PHE A 647 26.48 -7.06 -27.93
CA PHE A 647 26.60 -7.36 -29.35
C PHE A 647 27.17 -8.77 -29.55
N SER A 648 26.32 -9.78 -29.40
CA SER A 648 26.67 -11.18 -29.65
C SER A 648 25.46 -11.97 -30.18
N ALA A 649 25.73 -13.07 -30.89
CA ALA A 649 24.69 -14.01 -31.33
C ALA A 649 24.29 -15.00 -30.23
N GLY A 650 25.16 -15.23 -29.23
CA GLY A 650 24.89 -16.03 -28.04
C GLY A 650 24.90 -15.12 -26.81
N VAL A 651 23.74 -14.96 -26.18
CA VAL A 651 23.54 -14.17 -24.96
C VAL A 651 22.66 -14.98 -24.01
N THR A 652 23.19 -15.33 -22.84
CA THR A 652 22.45 -16.05 -21.77
C THR A 652 22.25 -15.13 -20.58
N ASN A 653 21.02 -15.01 -20.11
CA ASN A 653 20.71 -14.33 -18.85
C ASN A 653 20.69 -15.38 -17.73
N LEU A 654 21.24 -15.08 -16.56
CA LEU A 654 21.32 -16.00 -15.42
C LEU A 654 21.01 -15.27 -14.11
N THR A 655 20.43 -15.99 -13.16
CA THR A 655 20.12 -15.48 -11.81
C THR A 655 20.93 -16.27 -10.77
N VAL A 656 21.58 -15.56 -9.84
CA VAL A 656 22.22 -16.16 -8.67
C VAL A 656 21.52 -15.67 -7.40
N ASP A 657 21.13 -16.60 -6.54
CA ASP A 657 20.48 -16.32 -5.25
C ASP A 657 21.50 -16.34 -4.12
N LEU A 658 21.44 -15.34 -3.24
CA LEU A 658 22.35 -15.15 -2.12
C LEU A 658 21.59 -14.88 -0.82
N LEU A 659 22.31 -15.07 0.29
CA LEU A 659 21.90 -14.68 1.63
C LEU A 659 23.05 -13.97 2.35
N ILE A 660 22.79 -12.75 2.83
CA ILE A 660 23.57 -12.15 3.92
C ILE A 660 22.95 -12.64 5.22
N GLU A 661 23.64 -13.53 5.92
CA GLU A 661 23.23 -14.00 7.26
C GLU A 661 23.28 -12.85 8.28
N PRO A 662 22.56 -12.95 9.42
CA PRO A 662 22.65 -11.99 10.53
C PRO A 662 24.05 -11.78 11.11
N THR A 663 24.98 -12.71 10.89
CA THR A 663 26.41 -12.61 11.20
C THR A 663 27.18 -11.67 10.26
N GLY A 664 26.62 -11.34 9.11
CA GLY A 664 27.32 -10.69 8.00
C GLY A 664 28.10 -11.67 7.11
N GLU A 665 27.88 -12.97 7.24
CA GLU A 665 28.39 -13.98 6.29
C GLU A 665 27.59 -13.94 4.99
N VAL A 666 28.25 -13.99 3.83
CA VAL A 666 27.62 -14.02 2.51
C VAL A 666 27.66 -15.45 1.97
N THR A 667 26.50 -16.04 1.73
CA THR A 667 26.39 -17.39 1.13
C THR A 667 25.66 -17.33 -0.21
N LEU A 668 26.10 -18.16 -1.16
CA LEU A 668 25.38 -18.44 -2.40
C LEU A 668 24.46 -19.64 -2.15
N LEU A 669 23.21 -19.55 -2.59
CA LEU A 669 22.16 -20.55 -2.31
C LEU A 669 21.69 -21.30 -3.56
N ALA A 670 21.57 -20.59 -4.68
CA ALA A 670 21.19 -21.17 -5.97
C ALA A 670 21.81 -20.38 -7.12
N SER A 671 21.93 -21.02 -8.28
CA SER A 671 22.33 -20.36 -9.54
C SER A 671 21.62 -21.06 -10.70
N GLY A 672 21.16 -20.30 -11.68
CA GLY A 672 20.43 -20.87 -12.82
C GLY A 672 20.39 -20.00 -14.06
N ASP A 673 20.35 -20.64 -15.23
CA ASP A 673 20.23 -19.96 -16.52
C ASP A 673 18.75 -19.74 -16.86
N GLN A 674 18.35 -18.50 -17.12
CA GLN A 674 16.96 -18.10 -17.30
C GLN A 674 16.36 -18.60 -18.62
N LEU A 675 15.05 -18.88 -18.60
CA LEU A 675 14.22 -19.18 -19.77
C LEU A 675 13.27 -18.00 -20.09
N HIS A 676 13.07 -17.68 -21.36
CA HIS A 676 12.47 -16.43 -21.85
C HIS A 676 11.16 -16.62 -22.62
N ALA A 677 10.35 -17.58 -22.19
CA ALA A 677 9.03 -17.92 -22.75
C ALA A 677 8.02 -16.76 -22.86
N GLU A 678 8.23 -15.64 -22.16
CA GLU A 678 7.37 -14.45 -22.26
C GLU A 678 8.07 -13.23 -22.88
N GLY A 679 9.12 -13.46 -23.66
CA GLY A 679 9.88 -12.47 -24.41
C GLY A 679 11.34 -12.39 -23.98
N PRO A 680 12.27 -11.96 -24.85
CA PRO A 680 13.73 -12.10 -24.71
C PRO A 680 14.37 -11.33 -23.54
N LEU A 681 13.57 -10.58 -22.77
CA LEU A 681 13.98 -9.77 -21.63
C LEU A 681 13.06 -10.00 -20.42
N ARG A 682 12.37 -11.16 -20.35
CA ARG A 682 11.46 -11.55 -19.26
C ARG A 682 11.68 -13.01 -18.84
N SER A 683 12.35 -13.20 -17.71
CA SER A 683 12.51 -14.52 -17.10
C SER A 683 11.15 -15.15 -16.76
N SER A 684 10.99 -16.40 -17.15
CA SER A 684 9.76 -17.20 -17.04
C SER A 684 9.99 -18.56 -16.37
N GLY A 685 11.26 -18.96 -16.23
CA GLY A 685 11.74 -20.22 -15.72
C GLY A 685 13.26 -20.22 -15.68
N THR A 686 13.88 -21.32 -15.26
CA THR A 686 15.33 -21.41 -15.07
C THR A 686 15.81 -22.86 -15.12
N THR A 687 17.05 -23.08 -15.57
CA THR A 687 17.80 -24.33 -15.39
C THR A 687 18.55 -24.29 -14.05
N ILE A 688 18.70 -25.39 -13.34
CA ILE A 688 19.38 -25.43 -12.03
C ILE A 688 20.27 -26.68 -11.96
N PRO A 689 21.57 -26.59 -11.64
CA PRO A 689 22.37 -25.36 -11.62
C PRO A 689 22.56 -24.74 -13.01
N GLN A 690 22.99 -23.48 -13.04
CA GLN A 690 23.53 -22.84 -14.26
C GLN A 690 24.67 -23.68 -14.85
N ARG A 691 24.81 -23.67 -16.18
CA ARG A 691 25.93 -24.31 -16.89
C ARG A 691 26.59 -23.39 -17.93
N SER A 692 26.26 -22.09 -17.94
CA SER A 692 26.70 -21.14 -18.97
C SER A 692 27.95 -20.34 -18.64
N VAL A 693 28.38 -20.29 -17.38
CA VAL A 693 29.53 -19.51 -16.88
C VAL A 693 30.40 -20.35 -15.94
N ASP A 694 31.70 -20.06 -15.87
CA ASP A 694 32.59 -20.59 -14.83
C ASP A 694 32.04 -20.31 -13.41
N PRO A 695 31.78 -21.35 -12.58
CA PRO A 695 31.26 -21.18 -11.22
C PRO A 695 32.18 -20.37 -10.30
N GLU A 696 33.51 -20.47 -10.44
CA GLU A 696 34.44 -19.70 -9.60
C GLU A 696 34.44 -18.22 -9.98
N LEU A 697 34.34 -17.87 -11.27
CA LEU A 697 34.11 -16.50 -11.72
C LEU A 697 32.79 -15.93 -11.15
N LEU A 698 31.67 -16.66 -11.25
CA LEU A 698 30.40 -16.22 -10.66
C LEU A 698 30.51 -16.00 -9.16
N LYS A 699 31.12 -16.93 -8.44
CA LYS A 699 31.37 -16.88 -6.99
C LYS A 699 32.20 -15.66 -6.59
N VAL A 700 33.25 -15.32 -7.33
CA VAL A 700 34.06 -14.11 -7.08
C VAL A 700 33.26 -12.82 -7.31
N LEU A 701 32.43 -12.75 -8.36
CA LEU A 701 31.55 -11.59 -8.61
C LEU A 701 30.48 -11.46 -7.53
N CYS A 702 29.83 -12.58 -7.18
CA CYS A 702 28.78 -12.68 -6.17
C CYS A 702 29.26 -12.26 -4.78
N LEU A 703 30.45 -12.68 -4.34
CA LEU A 703 31.03 -12.29 -3.06
C LEU A 703 31.36 -10.79 -3.00
N LYS A 704 31.87 -10.20 -4.09
CA LYS A 704 32.07 -8.73 -4.19
C LYS A 704 30.76 -7.96 -4.05
N ILE A 705 29.70 -8.41 -4.73
CA ILE A 705 28.37 -7.78 -4.67
C ILE A 705 27.76 -7.95 -3.28
N GLY A 706 27.90 -9.13 -2.66
CA GLY A 706 27.41 -9.37 -1.29
C GLY A 706 28.08 -8.49 -0.23
N GLU A 707 29.41 -8.32 -0.27
CA GLU A 707 30.09 -7.38 0.62
C GLU A 707 29.72 -5.91 0.33
N ALA A 708 29.49 -5.53 -0.94
CA ALA A 708 28.99 -4.21 -1.29
C ALA A 708 27.58 -3.98 -0.73
N CYS A 709 26.63 -4.90 -0.94
CA CYS A 709 25.28 -4.90 -0.36
C CYS A 709 25.32 -4.76 1.18
N LYS A 710 26.10 -5.62 1.85
CA LYS A 710 26.35 -5.61 3.30
C LYS A 710 26.90 -4.26 3.78
N SER A 711 27.83 -3.64 3.03
CA SER A 711 28.35 -2.29 3.34
C SER A 711 27.28 -1.18 3.28
N LYS A 712 26.16 -1.41 2.57
CA LYS A 712 25.02 -0.49 2.51
C LYS A 712 23.89 -0.83 3.49
N GLY A 713 24.05 -1.86 4.32
CA GLY A 713 23.05 -2.29 5.30
C GLY A 713 22.00 -3.27 4.77
N VAL A 714 22.27 -3.92 3.63
CA VAL A 714 21.45 -5.05 3.14
C VAL A 714 21.64 -6.26 4.06
N LEU A 715 20.55 -6.97 4.34
CA LEU A 715 20.46 -8.16 5.18
C LEU A 715 19.43 -9.14 4.59
N GLY A 716 19.64 -10.44 4.76
CA GLY A 716 18.73 -11.48 4.30
C GLY A 716 18.95 -11.87 2.84
N TYR A 717 17.90 -12.40 2.22
CA TYR A 717 17.92 -12.94 0.87
C TYR A 717 17.88 -11.84 -0.20
N PHE A 718 18.63 -12.06 -1.28
CA PHE A 718 18.59 -11.25 -2.50
C PHE A 718 19.04 -12.08 -3.70
N SER A 719 18.64 -11.69 -4.91
CA SER A 719 19.12 -12.28 -6.16
C SER A 719 19.83 -11.25 -7.04
N VAL A 720 20.83 -11.70 -7.78
CA VAL A 720 21.58 -10.91 -8.77
C VAL A 720 21.38 -11.54 -10.15
N ASP A 721 20.93 -10.72 -11.10
CA ASP A 721 20.89 -11.11 -12.51
C ASP A 721 22.18 -10.68 -13.21
N PHE A 722 22.75 -11.60 -13.98
CA PHE A 722 23.87 -11.36 -14.88
C PHE A 722 23.51 -11.73 -16.32
N VAL A 723 24.28 -11.20 -17.25
CA VAL A 723 24.23 -11.55 -18.68
C VAL A 723 25.61 -12.00 -19.12
N ALA A 724 25.68 -13.22 -19.65
CA ALA A 724 26.89 -13.85 -20.17
C ALA A 724 26.83 -13.93 -21.70
N PHE A 725 27.94 -13.59 -22.36
CA PHE A 725 28.05 -13.62 -23.82
C PHE A 725 29.51 -13.74 -24.26
N THR A 726 29.74 -14.27 -25.46
CA THR A 726 31.08 -14.27 -26.07
C THR A 726 31.26 -12.98 -26.87
N HIS A 727 32.31 -12.23 -26.58
CA HIS A 727 32.61 -10.97 -27.26
C HIS A 727 33.17 -11.22 -28.67
N PRO A 728 32.55 -10.68 -29.74
CA PRO A 728 32.82 -11.13 -31.12
C PRO A 728 34.22 -10.78 -31.64
N GLN A 729 34.91 -9.80 -31.06
CA GLN A 729 36.25 -9.38 -31.49
C GLN A 729 37.37 -10.14 -30.77
N THR A 730 37.22 -10.41 -29.46
CA THR A 730 38.26 -11.06 -28.65
C THR A 730 38.02 -12.56 -28.43
N ARG A 731 36.82 -13.07 -28.75
CA ARG A 731 36.35 -14.44 -28.48
C ARG A 731 36.30 -14.83 -26.98
N GLU A 732 36.51 -13.89 -26.08
CA GLU A 732 36.44 -14.10 -24.63
C GLU A 732 34.98 -14.10 -24.15
N GLN A 733 34.67 -14.92 -23.14
CA GLN A 733 33.40 -14.81 -22.41
C GLN A 733 33.43 -13.57 -21.51
N GLN A 734 32.42 -12.71 -21.63
CA GLN A 734 32.17 -11.62 -20.70
C GLN A 734 30.90 -11.91 -19.89
N VAL A 735 30.88 -11.41 -18.65
CA VAL A 735 29.76 -11.54 -17.71
C VAL A 735 29.51 -10.16 -17.11
N TRP A 736 28.32 -9.61 -17.31
CA TRP A 736 27.91 -8.29 -16.80
C TRP A 736 26.79 -8.45 -15.77
N ALA A 737 26.88 -7.79 -14.62
CA ALA A 737 25.78 -7.69 -13.65
C ALA A 737 24.75 -6.65 -14.15
N THR A 738 23.46 -7.02 -14.17
CA THR A 738 22.40 -6.22 -14.83
C THR A 738 21.15 -5.97 -13.98
N ASP A 739 20.92 -6.72 -12.91
CA ASP A 739 19.83 -6.42 -11.97
C ASP A 739 20.06 -6.99 -10.56
N LEU A 740 19.38 -6.42 -9.56
CA LEU A 740 19.51 -6.76 -8.14
C LEU A 740 18.14 -6.67 -7.44
N ASP A 741 17.56 -7.81 -7.10
CA ASP A 741 16.29 -7.88 -6.37
C ASP A 741 16.55 -8.22 -4.90
N LEU A 742 16.36 -7.26 -3.99
CA LEU A 742 16.56 -7.43 -2.55
C LEU A 742 15.37 -8.14 -1.87
N CYS A 743 15.07 -9.35 -2.34
CA CYS A 743 14.03 -10.23 -1.82
C CYS A 743 14.39 -11.72 -1.98
N TYR A 744 13.55 -12.60 -1.44
CA TYR A 744 13.62 -14.04 -1.68
C TYR A 744 12.95 -14.36 -3.02
N SER A 745 13.67 -14.98 -3.96
CA SER A 745 13.22 -15.19 -5.34
C SER A 745 12.35 -16.44 -5.55
N ASP A 746 11.72 -16.52 -6.73
CA ASP A 746 11.01 -17.71 -7.19
C ASP A 746 11.98 -18.86 -7.55
N GLN A 747 13.16 -18.55 -8.10
CA GLN A 747 14.21 -19.55 -8.39
C GLN A 747 14.64 -20.24 -7.10
N LEU A 748 14.89 -19.48 -6.03
CA LEU A 748 15.27 -20.04 -4.74
C LEU A 748 14.16 -20.94 -4.17
N ALA A 749 12.88 -20.53 -4.28
CA ALA A 749 11.75 -21.34 -3.84
C ALA A 749 11.66 -22.68 -4.60
N LEU A 750 11.85 -22.67 -5.92
CA LEU A 750 11.89 -23.87 -6.76
C LEU A 750 13.13 -24.73 -6.47
N THR A 751 14.26 -24.11 -6.14
CA THR A 751 15.49 -24.80 -5.74
C THR A 751 15.33 -25.51 -4.40
N GLN A 752 14.65 -24.93 -3.40
CA GLN A 752 14.37 -25.63 -2.14
C GLN A 752 13.53 -26.89 -2.37
N LEU A 753 12.58 -26.88 -3.31
CA LEU A 753 11.81 -28.07 -3.68
C LEU A 753 12.66 -29.13 -4.40
N LEU A 754 13.58 -28.72 -5.28
CA LEU A 754 14.55 -29.60 -5.93
C LEU A 754 15.45 -30.32 -4.91
N LEU A 755 16.01 -29.57 -3.95
CA LEU A 755 16.89 -30.10 -2.90
C LEU A 755 16.14 -31.05 -1.97
N TYR A 756 14.90 -30.71 -1.59
CA TYR A 756 13.99 -31.59 -0.87
C TYR A 756 13.85 -32.93 -1.60
N MET A 757 13.32 -32.89 -2.81
CA MET A 757 12.87 -34.09 -3.53
C MET A 757 14.00 -34.99 -4.04
N THR A 758 15.24 -34.49 -4.07
CA THR A 758 16.44 -35.30 -4.34
C THR A 758 17.14 -35.81 -3.06
N ASP A 759 16.93 -35.15 -1.92
CA ASP A 759 17.79 -35.17 -0.73
C ASP A 759 19.24 -34.74 -1.05
N GLY A 760 19.40 -33.90 -2.06
CA GLY A 760 20.69 -33.37 -2.53
C GLY A 760 21.13 -32.10 -1.80
N ASN A 761 22.38 -31.70 -2.04
CA ASN A 761 22.94 -30.42 -1.57
C ASN A 761 23.60 -29.71 -2.75
N LEU A 762 23.23 -28.46 -3.02
CA LEU A 762 23.75 -27.70 -4.17
C LEU A 762 25.02 -26.95 -3.79
N ASP A 763 26.16 -27.33 -4.36
CA ASP A 763 27.36 -26.50 -4.29
C ASP A 763 27.40 -25.55 -5.49
N CYS A 764 26.98 -24.30 -5.25
CA CYS A 764 27.07 -23.22 -6.24
C CYS A 764 28.53 -22.85 -6.59
N GLY A 765 29.53 -23.24 -5.77
CA GLY A 765 30.94 -22.99 -6.05
C GLY A 765 31.55 -23.92 -7.11
N SER A 766 30.94 -25.09 -7.34
CA SER A 766 31.29 -26.01 -8.43
C SER A 766 30.18 -26.16 -9.48
N SER A 767 29.08 -25.40 -9.34
CA SER A 767 27.79 -25.62 -10.03
C SER A 767 27.42 -27.10 -10.14
N CYS A 768 27.64 -27.84 -9.06
CA CYS A 768 27.38 -29.26 -8.98
C CYS A 768 26.22 -29.52 -8.02
N LEU A 769 25.20 -30.23 -8.50
CA LEU A 769 24.25 -30.94 -7.66
C LEU A 769 24.70 -32.41 -7.63
N PRO A 770 25.58 -32.83 -6.70
CA PRO A 770 26.01 -34.22 -6.61
C PRO A 770 24.81 -35.13 -6.33
N GLY A 771 24.71 -36.22 -7.10
CA GLY A 771 23.72 -37.26 -6.84
C GLY A 771 23.93 -37.95 -5.49
N PRO A 772 22.91 -38.67 -4.98
CA PRO A 772 23.06 -39.48 -3.77
C PRO A 772 24.23 -40.46 -3.90
N LEU A 773 25.07 -40.54 -2.86
CA LEU A 773 26.15 -41.52 -2.76
C LEU A 773 25.57 -42.93 -2.55
N GLY A 774 25.09 -43.53 -3.64
CA GLY A 774 24.49 -44.85 -3.66
C GLY A 774 25.50 -45.91 -3.23
N SER A 775 25.23 -46.57 -2.10
CA SER A 775 25.97 -47.73 -1.63
C SER A 775 25.70 -48.93 -2.56
N GLN A 776 26.47 -49.06 -3.63
CA GLN A 776 26.37 -50.21 -4.54
C GLN A 776 26.83 -51.52 -3.88
N GLU A 777 25.95 -52.15 -3.11
CA GLU A 777 26.00 -53.59 -2.88
C GLU A 777 25.67 -54.29 -4.21
N SER A 778 26.71 -54.56 -5.00
CA SER A 778 26.58 -55.18 -6.33
C SER A 778 25.97 -56.59 -6.24
N LYS A 779 24.65 -56.71 -6.43
CA LYS A 779 23.91 -57.98 -6.55
C LYS A 779 24.19 -58.69 -7.89
N ASN A 780 25.47 -58.90 -8.19
CA ASN A 780 25.92 -59.71 -9.31
C ASN A 780 25.48 -61.17 -9.09
N GLN A 781 24.44 -61.59 -9.82
CA GLN A 781 23.99 -62.97 -9.83
C GLN A 781 25.12 -63.87 -10.35
N ARG A 782 25.63 -64.75 -9.49
CA ARG A 782 26.68 -65.71 -9.86
C ARG A 782 26.08 -66.85 -10.69
N VAL A 783 26.16 -66.73 -12.02
CA VAL A 783 26.26 -67.93 -12.85
C VAL A 783 27.57 -68.63 -12.48
N GLN A 784 27.49 -69.86 -12.01
CA GLN A 784 28.66 -70.64 -11.64
C GLN A 784 29.21 -71.35 -12.88
N HIS A 785 30.52 -71.25 -13.10
CA HIS A 785 31.28 -72.32 -13.73
C HIS A 785 32.64 -72.44 -13.04
N GLU A 786 33.07 -73.67 -12.77
CA GLU A 786 34.26 -73.97 -12.00
C GLU A 786 35.53 -73.87 -12.87
N GLY A 787 36.66 -73.43 -12.29
CA GLY A 787 37.85 -73.14 -13.10
C GLY A 787 39.09 -72.64 -12.35
N THR A 788 39.50 -73.33 -11.27
CA THR A 788 40.85 -73.22 -10.66
C THR A 788 41.19 -71.95 -9.84
N LYS A 789 42.00 -72.16 -8.80
CA LYS A 789 42.65 -71.19 -7.89
C LYS A 789 44.02 -71.78 -7.48
N PRO A 790 44.93 -71.01 -6.84
CA PRO A 790 45.27 -69.59 -6.99
C PRO A 790 46.81 -69.41 -7.15
N VAL A 791 47.32 -68.16 -7.14
CA VAL A 791 48.42 -67.72 -6.24
C VAL A 791 48.65 -66.20 -6.33
N SER A 792 48.99 -65.62 -5.17
CA SER A 792 49.51 -64.30 -4.82
C SER A 792 50.18 -63.46 -5.95
N ARG A 793 49.94 -62.15 -6.17
CA ARG A 793 49.93 -60.94 -5.29
C ARG A 793 51.16 -60.05 -5.59
N ILE A 794 50.90 -58.73 -5.65
CA ILE A 794 51.77 -57.52 -5.65
C ILE A 794 51.78 -56.85 -7.05
N LEU A 795 51.48 -55.55 -7.24
CA LEU A 795 51.35 -54.40 -6.32
C LEU A 795 50.06 -53.58 -6.60
N CYS A 796 49.62 -52.72 -5.67
CA CYS A 796 48.52 -51.77 -5.87
C CYS A 796 49.01 -50.38 -6.32
N CYS A 797 48.17 -49.62 -7.03
CA CYS A 797 48.02 -48.18 -6.78
C CYS A 797 46.68 -47.64 -7.32
N SER A 798 46.07 -46.71 -6.57
CA SER A 798 45.03 -45.75 -6.98
C SER A 798 44.05 -46.13 -8.10
N LEU A 799 42.90 -46.71 -7.72
CA LEU A 799 41.63 -46.48 -8.43
C LEU A 799 40.83 -45.45 -7.64
N GLN A 800 40.63 -44.26 -8.19
CA GLN A 800 39.59 -43.35 -7.71
C GLN A 800 38.22 -43.87 -8.19
N PRO A 801 37.13 -43.72 -7.41
CA PRO A 801 35.79 -43.94 -7.94
C PRO A 801 35.50 -42.93 -9.06
N ALA A 802 34.77 -43.36 -10.09
CA ALA A 802 34.35 -42.46 -11.17
C ALA A 802 33.43 -41.34 -10.63
N PRO A 803 33.50 -40.12 -11.19
CA PRO A 803 32.61 -39.03 -10.79
C PRO A 803 31.16 -39.38 -11.12
N SER A 804 30.25 -39.17 -10.16
CA SER A 804 28.81 -39.27 -10.40
C SER A 804 28.33 -38.14 -11.29
N SER A 805 27.39 -38.42 -12.19
CA SER A 805 26.74 -37.39 -13.03
C SER A 805 26.17 -36.27 -12.15
N PRO A 806 26.49 -34.99 -12.41
CA PRO A 806 25.88 -33.88 -11.69
C PRO A 806 24.43 -33.72 -12.14
N TRP A 807 23.53 -33.78 -11.16
CA TRP A 807 22.10 -33.61 -11.38
C TRP A 807 21.77 -32.23 -11.91
N CYS A 808 20.63 -32.12 -12.59
CA CYS A 808 20.08 -30.87 -13.09
C CYS A 808 18.56 -30.89 -13.07
N ALA A 809 17.99 -29.70 -13.12
CA ALA A 809 16.56 -29.48 -13.22
C ALA A 809 16.23 -28.34 -14.17
N VAL A 810 15.00 -28.34 -14.67
CA VAL A 810 14.37 -27.22 -15.37
C VAL A 810 13.08 -26.89 -14.65
N ALA A 811 12.93 -25.63 -14.22
CA ALA A 811 11.91 -25.19 -13.29
C ALA A 811 11.20 -23.91 -13.75
N SER A 812 9.90 -23.80 -13.46
CA SER A 812 9.13 -22.56 -13.67
C SER A 812 7.98 -22.47 -12.68
N SER A 813 7.72 -21.26 -12.16
CA SER A 813 6.52 -20.89 -11.40
C SER A 813 5.44 -20.18 -12.24
N GLN A 814 5.77 -19.80 -13.48
CA GLN A 814 4.99 -18.86 -14.31
C GLN A 814 4.25 -19.54 -15.48
N LEU A 815 4.08 -20.86 -15.48
CA LEU A 815 3.39 -21.56 -16.57
C LEU A 815 1.89 -21.27 -16.50
N ARG A 816 1.30 -20.85 -17.62
CA ARG A 816 -0.11 -20.42 -17.69
C ARG A 816 -0.86 -21.07 -18.84
N HIS A 817 -2.09 -21.50 -18.57
CA HIS A 817 -2.98 -22.11 -19.54
C HIS A 817 -4.45 -21.96 -19.13
N SER A 818 -5.25 -21.22 -19.91
CA SER A 818 -6.63 -20.87 -19.54
C SER A 818 -7.54 -22.08 -19.31
N SER A 819 -7.36 -23.17 -20.05
CA SER A 819 -8.16 -24.40 -19.92
C SER A 819 -7.99 -25.16 -18.61
N LEU A 820 -6.94 -24.89 -17.81
CA LEU A 820 -6.79 -25.49 -16.48
C LEU A 820 -7.96 -25.12 -15.54
N SER A 821 -8.62 -23.98 -15.81
CA SER A 821 -9.82 -23.50 -15.10
C SER A 821 -10.96 -24.52 -14.99
N GLY A 822 -11.08 -25.44 -15.95
CA GLY A 822 -12.14 -26.45 -16.01
C GLY A 822 -11.80 -27.81 -15.39
N ILE A 823 -10.61 -27.97 -14.79
CA ILE A 823 -10.06 -29.28 -14.42
C ILE A 823 -9.66 -29.30 -12.93
N SER A 824 -9.96 -30.37 -12.21
CA SER A 824 -9.50 -30.57 -10.82
C SER A 824 -8.05 -31.05 -10.78
N TYR A 825 -7.32 -30.70 -9.72
CA TYR A 825 -5.90 -31.07 -9.63
C TYR A 825 -5.70 -32.58 -9.55
N ASN A 826 -6.60 -33.31 -8.87
CA ASN A 826 -6.56 -34.78 -8.88
C ASN A 826 -6.72 -35.37 -10.30
N LEU A 827 -7.59 -34.80 -11.14
CA LEU A 827 -7.77 -35.27 -12.52
C LEU A 827 -6.54 -34.94 -13.39
N LEU A 828 -6.02 -33.72 -13.27
CA LEU A 828 -4.79 -33.29 -13.95
C LEU A 828 -3.61 -34.21 -13.61
N LEU A 829 -3.37 -34.45 -12.32
CA LEU A 829 -2.28 -35.29 -11.83
C LEU A 829 -2.44 -36.75 -12.30
N HIS A 830 -3.65 -37.31 -12.23
CA HIS A 830 -3.92 -38.68 -12.70
C HIS A 830 -3.68 -38.83 -14.21
N THR A 831 -4.14 -37.87 -15.01
CA THR A 831 -3.89 -37.86 -16.47
C THR A 831 -2.41 -37.69 -16.80
N CYS A 832 -1.69 -36.82 -16.07
CA CYS A 832 -0.23 -36.69 -16.19
C CYS A 832 0.47 -38.03 -15.90
N GLN A 833 0.15 -38.66 -14.76
CA GLN A 833 0.73 -39.95 -14.36
C GLN A 833 0.44 -41.05 -15.38
N ALA A 834 -0.78 -41.12 -15.92
CA ALA A 834 -1.16 -42.07 -16.98
C ALA A 834 -0.44 -41.84 -18.32
N ARG A 835 0.11 -40.63 -18.55
CA ARG A 835 0.97 -40.30 -19.71
C ARG A 835 2.47 -40.44 -19.42
N GLY A 836 2.85 -40.90 -18.24
CA GLY A 836 4.25 -40.99 -17.80
C GLY A 836 4.86 -39.66 -17.36
N VAL A 837 4.03 -38.67 -17.03
CA VAL A 837 4.44 -37.37 -16.48
C VAL A 837 4.27 -37.40 -14.96
N GLY A 838 5.36 -37.68 -14.26
CA GLY A 838 5.40 -37.76 -12.79
C GLY A 838 6.83 -37.93 -12.30
N PHE A 839 7.01 -38.08 -10.98
CA PHE A 839 8.31 -38.24 -10.32
C PHE A 839 8.48 -39.68 -9.84
N ASP A 840 9.65 -40.25 -10.10
CA ASP A 840 10.03 -41.58 -9.64
C ASP A 840 10.82 -41.47 -8.31
N LEU A 841 10.38 -42.20 -7.28
CA LEU A 841 11.00 -42.17 -5.95
C LEU A 841 12.26 -43.04 -5.83
N GLN A 842 12.46 -44.01 -6.72
CA GLN A 842 13.61 -44.92 -6.71
C GLN A 842 14.78 -44.29 -7.47
N GLU A 843 14.53 -43.84 -8.69
CA GLU A 843 15.54 -43.15 -9.51
C GLU A 843 15.73 -41.70 -9.06
N LYS A 844 14.76 -41.10 -8.35
CA LYS A 844 14.66 -39.67 -7.99
C LYS A 844 14.53 -38.70 -9.16
N GLN A 845 14.18 -39.20 -10.35
CA GLN A 845 14.07 -38.42 -11.60
C GLN A 845 12.60 -38.16 -11.98
N GLY A 846 12.38 -37.25 -12.93
CA GLY A 846 11.05 -36.97 -13.49
C GLY A 846 10.50 -35.60 -13.10
N THR A 847 9.17 -35.46 -13.05
CA THR A 847 8.48 -34.17 -12.98
C THR A 847 7.58 -34.02 -11.76
N ILE A 848 7.73 -32.88 -11.09
CA ILE A 848 6.98 -32.44 -9.91
C ILE A 848 6.23 -31.17 -10.28
N PHE A 849 5.03 -30.99 -9.72
CA PHE A 849 4.21 -29.79 -9.93
C PHE A 849 4.21 -28.91 -8.67
N VAL A 850 4.10 -27.60 -8.86
CA VAL A 850 3.78 -26.66 -7.78
C VAL A 850 2.38 -26.13 -8.05
N LEU A 851 1.43 -26.52 -7.20
CA LEU A 851 0.02 -26.25 -7.41
C LEU A 851 -0.41 -25.03 -6.56
N TYR A 852 -1.04 -24.06 -7.23
CA TYR A 852 -1.50 -22.82 -6.61
C TYR A 852 -3.02 -22.81 -6.57
N GLU A 853 -3.62 -22.35 -5.46
CA GLU A 853 -5.01 -21.93 -5.53
C GLU A 853 -5.10 -20.63 -6.32
N ASP A 854 -6.11 -20.49 -7.17
CA ASP A 854 -6.37 -19.32 -8.00
C ASP A 854 -7.87 -19.28 -8.30
N GLN A 855 -8.49 -18.09 -8.29
CA GLN A 855 -9.90 -17.92 -8.64
C GLN A 855 -10.21 -18.34 -10.09
N LYS A 856 -9.20 -18.33 -10.97
CA LYS A 856 -9.28 -18.74 -12.38
C LYS A 856 -8.63 -20.10 -12.65
N ARG A 857 -7.99 -20.72 -11.65
CA ARG A 857 -7.14 -21.94 -11.75
C ARG A 857 -6.34 -22.04 -13.07
N HIS A 858 -5.69 -20.95 -13.50
CA HIS A 858 -5.06 -20.86 -14.82
C HIS A 858 -3.53 -20.97 -14.82
N SER A 859 -2.91 -21.07 -13.64
CA SER A 859 -1.44 -21.09 -13.46
C SER A 859 -0.96 -22.38 -12.80
N LEU A 860 0.26 -22.77 -13.15
CA LEU A 860 0.92 -24.01 -12.74
C LEU A 860 2.42 -23.75 -12.56
N GLY A 861 3.04 -24.33 -11.54
CA GLY A 861 4.49 -24.49 -11.49
C GLY A 861 4.90 -25.92 -11.85
N MET A 862 6.08 -26.09 -12.43
CA MET A 862 6.63 -27.40 -12.81
C MET A 862 8.15 -27.42 -12.59
N VAL A 863 8.66 -28.53 -12.08
CA VAL A 863 10.09 -28.82 -11.93
C VAL A 863 10.34 -30.20 -12.53
N THR A 864 11.19 -30.30 -13.55
CA THR A 864 11.64 -31.58 -14.13
C THR A 864 13.10 -31.79 -13.76
N ILE A 865 13.47 -33.01 -13.38
CA ILE A 865 14.73 -33.35 -12.70
C ILE A 865 15.36 -34.59 -13.36
N GLY A 866 16.68 -34.58 -13.57
CA GLY A 866 17.46 -35.70 -14.12
C GLY A 866 18.96 -35.41 -14.24
N GLU A 867 19.73 -36.28 -14.91
CA GLU A 867 21.20 -36.15 -14.99
C GLU A 867 21.70 -35.29 -16.16
N ASP A 868 21.11 -35.43 -17.36
CA ASP A 868 21.49 -34.64 -18.54
C ASP A 868 20.55 -33.45 -18.76
N LEU A 869 21.13 -32.25 -18.88
CA LEU A 869 20.37 -31.01 -19.10
C LEU A 869 19.65 -31.02 -20.45
N GLN A 870 20.20 -31.63 -21.51
CA GLN A 870 19.51 -31.67 -22.80
C GLN A 870 18.25 -32.58 -22.73
N GLY A 871 18.38 -33.75 -22.11
CA GLY A 871 17.27 -34.67 -21.82
C GLY A 871 16.23 -34.08 -20.86
N VAL A 872 16.63 -33.34 -19.82
CA VAL A 872 15.70 -32.68 -18.88
C VAL A 872 14.96 -31.52 -19.56
N LEU A 873 15.64 -30.69 -20.37
CA LEU A 873 15.02 -29.65 -21.20
C LEU A 873 13.98 -30.25 -22.16
N LEU A 874 14.36 -31.29 -22.91
CA LEU A 874 13.46 -31.99 -23.82
C LEU A 874 12.26 -32.62 -23.08
N THR A 875 12.49 -33.17 -21.89
CA THR A 875 11.42 -33.75 -21.06
C THR A 875 10.48 -32.68 -20.53
N PHE A 876 10.98 -31.52 -20.09
CA PHE A 876 10.17 -30.38 -19.67
C PHE A 876 9.28 -29.87 -20.82
N ALA A 877 9.86 -29.67 -22.01
CA ALA A 877 9.12 -29.27 -23.21
C ALA A 877 8.07 -30.31 -23.64
N ARG A 878 8.44 -31.60 -23.64
CA ARG A 878 7.51 -32.72 -23.88
C ARG A 878 6.35 -32.72 -22.89
N ASN A 879 6.59 -32.45 -21.62
CA ASN A 879 5.57 -32.49 -20.59
C ASN A 879 4.61 -31.30 -20.71
N LEU A 880 5.09 -30.10 -21.05
CA LEU A 880 4.24 -28.98 -21.45
C LEU A 880 3.36 -29.33 -22.67
N PHE A 881 3.93 -30.00 -23.67
CA PHE A 881 3.20 -30.41 -24.88
C PHE A 881 2.10 -31.44 -24.56
N ILE A 882 2.40 -32.46 -23.77
CA ILE A 882 1.43 -33.47 -23.31
C ILE A 882 0.29 -32.80 -22.53
N ILE A 883 0.62 -31.97 -21.53
CA ILE A 883 -0.39 -31.27 -20.72
C ILE A 883 -1.27 -30.39 -21.61
N HIS A 884 -0.67 -29.63 -22.53
CA HIS A 884 -1.41 -28.81 -23.50
C HIS A 884 -2.39 -29.64 -24.34
N GLN A 885 -1.99 -30.81 -24.84
CA GLN A 885 -2.87 -31.70 -25.62
C GLN A 885 -4.03 -32.27 -24.81
N GLU A 886 -3.80 -32.67 -23.55
CA GLU A 886 -4.86 -33.25 -22.70
C GLU A 886 -5.90 -32.22 -22.26
N ILE A 887 -5.50 -30.96 -22.03
CA ILE A 887 -6.40 -29.90 -21.52
C ILE A 887 -6.99 -29.01 -22.62
N SER A 888 -6.62 -29.21 -23.89
CA SER A 888 -7.07 -28.37 -25.01
C SER A 888 -7.88 -29.17 -26.03
N ALA A 889 -9.12 -28.76 -26.26
CA ALA A 889 -9.89 -29.31 -27.37
C ALA A 889 -9.32 -28.83 -28.72
N PRO A 890 -9.49 -29.59 -29.82
CA PRO A 890 -9.05 -29.17 -31.17
C PRO A 890 -9.63 -27.82 -31.62
N ASN A 891 -10.81 -27.45 -31.09
CA ASN A 891 -11.50 -26.18 -31.33
C ASN A 891 -11.35 -25.15 -30.19
N MET A 892 -10.73 -25.50 -29.06
CA MET A 892 -10.47 -24.57 -27.94
C MET A 892 -9.06 -24.78 -27.37
N GLN A 893 -8.11 -24.07 -27.96
CA GLN A 893 -6.68 -24.14 -27.63
C GLN A 893 -6.27 -23.34 -26.38
N GLY A 894 -7.14 -22.43 -25.91
CA GLY A 894 -6.88 -21.55 -24.76
C GLY A 894 -5.82 -20.46 -24.99
N GLU A 895 -5.69 -19.56 -24.03
CA GLU A 895 -4.50 -18.69 -23.91
C GLU A 895 -3.44 -19.43 -23.09
N THR A 896 -2.21 -19.53 -23.60
CA THR A 896 -1.10 -20.20 -22.91
C THR A 896 0.27 -19.70 -23.34
N ASN A 897 1.23 -19.70 -22.40
CA ASN A 897 2.66 -19.47 -22.67
C ASN A 897 3.45 -20.76 -22.93
N PHE A 898 2.85 -21.95 -22.78
CA PHE A 898 3.53 -23.24 -22.93
C PHE A 898 4.20 -23.40 -24.31
N LYS A 899 3.51 -22.94 -25.37
CA LYS A 899 4.00 -22.98 -26.76
C LYS A 899 5.23 -22.09 -27.01
N MET A 900 5.42 -21.05 -26.19
CA MET A 900 6.59 -20.19 -26.25
C MET A 900 7.74 -20.76 -25.42
N ALA A 901 7.45 -21.36 -24.25
CA ALA A 901 8.45 -22.09 -23.46
C ALA A 901 9.05 -23.28 -24.22
N ILE A 902 8.24 -24.01 -24.98
CA ILE A 902 8.72 -25.09 -25.85
C ILE A 902 9.68 -24.54 -26.92
N ARG A 903 9.32 -23.44 -27.60
CA ARG A 903 10.17 -22.80 -28.64
C ARG A 903 11.48 -22.24 -28.10
N ASP A 904 11.44 -21.67 -26.91
CA ASP A 904 12.60 -21.14 -26.19
C ASP A 904 13.60 -22.29 -25.90
N ILE A 905 13.09 -23.42 -25.39
CA ILE A 905 13.87 -24.64 -25.17
C ILE A 905 14.38 -25.23 -26.49
N GLU A 906 13.57 -25.27 -27.55
CA GLU A 906 13.99 -25.71 -28.89
C GLU A 906 15.16 -24.86 -29.43
N ALA A 907 15.12 -23.53 -29.22
CA ALA A 907 16.20 -22.63 -29.61
C ALA A 907 17.48 -22.86 -28.79
N ILE A 908 17.38 -23.02 -27.46
CA ILE A 908 18.52 -23.34 -26.58
C ILE A 908 19.18 -24.66 -27.00
N LEU A 909 18.38 -25.70 -27.27
CA LEU A 909 18.88 -27.00 -27.74
C LEU A 909 19.54 -26.88 -29.13
N GLY A 910 18.99 -26.08 -30.04
CA GLY A 910 19.56 -25.80 -31.35
C GLY A 910 20.94 -25.12 -31.27
N VAL A 911 21.04 -24.02 -30.50
CA VAL A 911 22.33 -23.32 -30.25
C VAL A 911 23.35 -24.25 -29.60
N THR A 912 22.91 -25.11 -28.67
CA THR A 912 23.81 -26.10 -28.04
C THR A 912 24.32 -27.14 -29.05
N ALA A 913 23.51 -27.54 -30.03
CA ALA A 913 23.94 -28.43 -31.10
C ALA A 913 24.90 -27.76 -32.09
N GLU A 914 24.64 -26.51 -32.49
CA GLU A 914 25.58 -25.73 -33.31
C GLU A 914 26.94 -25.55 -32.62
N ASN A 915 26.95 -25.27 -31.32
CA ASN A 915 28.20 -25.12 -30.56
C ASN A 915 28.98 -26.43 -30.44
N LYS A 916 28.30 -27.59 -30.30
CA LYS A 916 28.97 -28.91 -30.35
C LYS A 916 29.63 -29.15 -31.71
N LEU A 917 28.90 -28.91 -32.80
CA LEU A 917 29.44 -29.07 -34.16
C LEU A 917 30.65 -28.17 -34.41
N ARG A 918 30.62 -26.90 -33.97
CA ARG A 918 31.78 -25.99 -34.10
C ARG A 918 33.00 -26.45 -33.30
N LEU A 919 32.81 -27.03 -32.11
CA LEU A 919 33.91 -27.59 -31.33
C LEU A 919 34.50 -28.85 -31.98
N GLU A 920 33.66 -29.67 -32.61
CA GLU A 920 34.08 -30.84 -33.41
C GLU A 920 34.78 -30.42 -34.72
N GLU A 921 34.40 -29.27 -35.31
CA GLU A 921 35.06 -28.66 -36.48
C GLU A 921 36.35 -27.87 -36.14
N GLU A 922 36.51 -27.36 -34.91
CA GLU A 922 37.73 -26.66 -34.45
C GLU A 922 38.80 -27.60 -33.86
N GLN A 923 38.49 -28.86 -33.53
CA GLN A 923 39.48 -29.86 -33.05
C GLN A 923 40.34 -30.65 -34.08
N PRO A 924 40.08 -30.70 -35.41
CA PRO A 924 40.85 -31.56 -36.31
C PRO A 924 42.36 -31.26 -36.43
N TRP A 925 42.81 -30.04 -36.12
CA TRP A 925 44.18 -29.60 -36.43
C TRP A 925 45.24 -29.93 -35.36
N GLU A 926 44.87 -30.08 -34.08
CA GLU A 926 45.83 -30.44 -33.02
C GLU A 926 46.28 -31.91 -33.08
N ALA A 927 45.48 -32.79 -33.70
CA ALA A 927 45.78 -34.22 -33.81
C ALA A 927 46.84 -34.55 -34.88
N ASP A 928 46.92 -33.77 -35.95
CA ASP A 928 47.90 -33.96 -37.04
C ASP A 928 49.18 -33.13 -36.81
N ALA A 929 49.12 -32.03 -36.05
CA ALA A 929 50.30 -31.26 -35.61
C ALA A 929 51.27 -32.04 -34.68
N LEU A 930 50.93 -33.28 -34.32
CA LEU A 930 51.77 -34.23 -33.58
C LEU A 930 52.34 -35.36 -34.47
N LYS A 931 52.32 -35.20 -35.81
CA LYS A 931 52.78 -36.20 -36.79
C LYS A 931 53.71 -35.68 -37.91
N GLU A 932 54.02 -34.39 -37.96
CA GLU A 932 55.03 -33.81 -38.87
C GLU A 932 56.33 -33.43 -38.12
#